data_AF-A0A923PUD2-F1
#
_entry.id   AF-A0A923PUD2-F1
#
_cell.length_a   1.000
_cell.length_b   1.000
_cell.length_c   1.000
_cell.angle_alpha   90.00
_cell.angle_beta   90.00
_cell.angle_gamma   90.00
#
_symmetry.space_group_name_H-M   'P 1'
#
loop_
_entity.id
_entity.type
_entity.pdbx_description
1 polymer ?
#
loop_
_entity_poly.entity_id
_entity_poly.type
_entity_poly.pdbx_seq_one_letter_code
_entity_poly.pdbx_strand_id
1 'polypeptide(L)'
;MSYTPLTLYIDTEVFKRNDLRFSTKEFQALISEFRPQALRILVPLMMERELKRHFSRRAKECAKHIKDALNKHPFDTLSTKIALSPAQIEADCEAELNSQWEKFKSHFKAESLPLAGDMETISHWYFSEIAPFSEKKPREFPDAFILSAIDDYQKKNKVRIAVVGHDGDFIKACTSRKHLVHFSRIEDYISKIKSALAPNISTQDEASEKLNLSATENLDEIRAIVTLGIGATELEISRLTAILRQRGESYQYFFNTVTDPFWIPFLISADLFDNISDVETQSDGARRFPLWPPAQYLWNVCERDRDAVFKIISNLPPTQNPQVLSSLIATIIKLDHPNSISIFNETIKAFLNEPHWRSDIVIRLLKWPQFSESINSAQTIALFINIVEFKSGIDGKAAAPRFEQWSYCDVLNQGVRHLAQEKPYETGRLLIDAVASMVRLRHAYGDGSDFLKDYSEVWCRKLAGPVENETTDAALVHVLTDACEKLYRDKPEYIQPLDAALRAHSISIFERLREHLYSEFTSEQLNPWIRELILAYPYYHKWEYHYELQKMIHRACDLWGNSLLSEAEKTTIFDAIISGPSEPESRQAMGSYFSEDTFQKRIDYFHRKQLQPFSPILFGKYRERFDALSEQADGTISDEDYSPTGIAQSGFVSYRSPQSIEELAVLSDEQLLEYINDWENSLRDPKNWLIEINISALASAFETVLRSKVLLESTRAEFWFKNRERIARPIYVRFLIRAVSEETKNNNFLYLSEIFDLCQWVLTKPGEIDEDDRTDRPHEESSDRPAWNPVRRGVIDFLEICVSKDANTPLSYRKKIADLLRLICVQRDSRLDDGVTTILNRRDPLSDAINNPRGIALEAVIGLGFWIRRSIPDDPVSEVGDILDQRLMVVDRLPITFAEYALFGRQFPNLITLDAAWASKHRALLFPRANKQAWTDAFRTYIRFNNPYKRPFELLREDYAYALDQFDSQSNEDGNRDWVDSLGQHLFMFYLWGLYPLKGEGSMLEMFYNRTRSQPKKWAALFDHIGRLLRNAQEEVEESIKNRITSFANWRIAEGNKEELSAYTFWLDAKCLNISWRLKTFSEILDISAGRDVGIGIKLNSLVESLPANRDLVVECFSKLIRGLEKEDYIYLQTDKVKPILRAGLFSVNDSTRVLAEQAREHLLREARFEFLDLDTPGD
;
A
#
# COMPACT_ATOMS: atom_id res chain seq x y z
N MET A 1 9.55 -42.66 1.56
CA MET A 1 9.99 -43.76 0.67
C MET A 1 10.95 -43.14 -0.31
N SER A 2 12.22 -43.56 -0.34
CA SER A 2 13.22 -42.98 -1.25
C SER A 2 12.99 -43.42 -2.70
N TYR A 3 13.06 -42.48 -3.65
CA TYR A 3 13.10 -42.78 -5.08
C TYR A 3 14.29 -43.68 -5.45
N THR A 4 14.16 -44.41 -6.56
CA THR A 4 15.21 -45.29 -7.09
C THR A 4 16.28 -44.46 -7.78
N PRO A 5 17.57 -44.54 -7.37
CA PRO A 5 18.64 -43.77 -8.00
C PRO A 5 18.89 -44.19 -9.46
N LEU A 6 19.27 -43.23 -10.31
CA LEU A 6 19.62 -43.47 -11.72
C LEU A 6 21.14 -43.65 -11.94
N THR A 7 21.94 -43.45 -10.89
CA THR A 7 23.38 -43.71 -10.88
C THR A 7 23.64 -45.04 -10.21
N LEU A 8 24.22 -45.98 -10.96
CA LEU A 8 24.41 -47.37 -10.53
C LEU A 8 25.88 -47.70 -10.27
N TYR A 9 26.16 -48.30 -9.12
CA TYR A 9 27.40 -49.02 -8.85
C TYR A 9 27.12 -50.51 -8.71
N ILE A 10 27.90 -51.34 -9.40
CA ILE A 10 27.83 -52.81 -9.34
C ILE A 10 29.10 -53.31 -8.66
N ASP A 11 28.93 -54.04 -7.56
CA ASP A 11 30.01 -54.64 -6.79
C ASP A 11 30.76 -55.73 -7.59
N THR A 12 32.07 -55.89 -7.37
CA THR A 12 32.91 -56.89 -8.03
C THR A 12 32.42 -58.31 -7.77
N GLU A 13 31.84 -58.58 -6.60
CA GLU A 13 31.18 -59.86 -6.24
C GLU A 13 30.12 -60.28 -7.27
N VAL A 14 29.35 -59.35 -7.83
CA VAL A 14 28.28 -59.64 -8.80
C VAL A 14 28.86 -60.20 -10.10
N PHE A 15 29.97 -59.64 -10.57
CA PHE A 15 30.69 -60.14 -11.74
C PHE A 15 31.33 -61.51 -11.47
N LYS A 16 31.87 -61.74 -10.27
CA LYS A 16 32.47 -63.02 -9.87
C LYS A 16 31.42 -64.14 -9.83
N ARG A 17 30.24 -63.88 -9.26
CA ARG A 17 29.13 -64.85 -9.19
C ARG A 17 28.61 -65.27 -10.56
N ASN A 18 28.67 -64.37 -11.52
CA ASN A 18 28.33 -64.63 -12.92
C ASN A 18 29.49 -65.26 -13.72
N ASP A 19 30.50 -65.84 -13.06
CA ASP A 19 31.66 -66.49 -13.69
C ASP A 19 32.45 -65.55 -14.63
N LEU A 20 32.37 -64.22 -14.43
CA LEU A 20 32.92 -63.18 -15.29
C LEU A 20 32.36 -63.22 -16.74
N ARG A 21 31.17 -63.80 -16.91
CA ARG A 21 30.48 -63.89 -18.21
C ARG A 21 29.50 -62.74 -18.36
N PHE A 22 29.76 -61.87 -19.32
CA PHE A 22 28.85 -60.75 -19.65
C PHE A 22 27.63 -61.19 -20.48
N SER A 23 27.60 -62.45 -20.92
CA SER A 23 26.49 -63.07 -21.66
C SER A 23 25.42 -63.71 -20.77
N THR A 24 25.53 -63.61 -19.43
CA THR A 24 24.50 -64.13 -18.52
C THR A 24 23.20 -63.33 -18.63
N LYS A 25 22.08 -63.97 -18.26
CA LYS A 25 20.75 -63.35 -18.32
C LYS A 25 20.67 -62.04 -17.54
N GLU A 26 21.35 -61.93 -16.40
CA GLU A 26 21.38 -60.73 -15.54
C GLU A 26 21.96 -59.50 -16.26
N PHE A 27 23.17 -59.61 -16.82
CA PHE A 27 23.81 -58.51 -17.54
C PHE A 27 23.16 -58.24 -18.90
N GLN A 28 22.69 -59.29 -19.59
CA GLN A 28 21.92 -59.12 -20.83
C GLN A 28 20.58 -58.45 -20.58
N ALA A 29 19.90 -58.74 -19.46
CA ALA A 29 18.70 -58.01 -19.07
C ALA A 29 18.99 -56.53 -18.88
N LEU A 30 20.07 -56.19 -18.15
CA LEU A 30 20.49 -54.80 -17.96
C LEU A 30 20.80 -54.08 -19.29
N ILE A 31 21.55 -54.72 -20.19
CA ILE A 31 21.88 -54.16 -21.52
C ILE A 31 20.62 -54.04 -22.40
N SER A 32 19.75 -55.04 -22.40
CA SER A 32 18.55 -55.07 -23.24
C SER A 32 17.49 -54.06 -22.79
N GLU A 33 17.47 -53.74 -21.50
CA GLU A 33 16.47 -52.85 -20.93
C GLU A 33 16.77 -51.38 -21.19
N PHE A 34 18.03 -50.99 -21.06
CA PHE A 34 18.45 -49.60 -21.21
C PHE A 34 19.04 -49.38 -22.59
N ARG A 35 18.59 -48.33 -23.28
CA ARG A 35 19.23 -47.89 -24.53
C ARG A 35 20.70 -47.53 -24.26
N PRO A 36 21.57 -47.61 -25.30
CA PRO A 36 22.95 -47.16 -25.16
C PRO A 36 23.03 -45.76 -24.55
N GLN A 37 23.92 -45.56 -23.58
CA GLN A 37 24.16 -44.32 -22.85
C GLN A 37 23.01 -43.81 -21.95
N ALA A 38 21.91 -44.56 -21.81
CA ALA A 38 20.73 -44.12 -21.05
C ALA A 38 20.91 -44.20 -19.52
N LEU A 39 21.74 -45.13 -19.02
CA LEU A 39 21.99 -45.31 -17.58
C LEU A 39 23.45 -44.96 -17.25
N ARG A 40 23.65 -44.29 -16.10
CA ARG A 40 24.99 -43.95 -15.59
C ARG A 40 25.52 -45.07 -14.72
N ILE A 41 26.74 -45.54 -15.01
CA ILE A 41 27.44 -46.51 -14.17
C ILE A 41 28.71 -45.89 -13.60
N LEU A 42 28.95 -46.12 -12.30
CA LEU A 42 30.18 -45.70 -11.63
C LEU A 42 31.20 -46.83 -11.70
N VAL A 43 32.41 -46.50 -12.15
CA VAL A 43 33.53 -47.44 -12.27
C VAL A 43 34.69 -46.94 -11.42
N PRO A 44 34.73 -47.24 -10.12
CA PRO A 44 35.88 -46.92 -9.26
C PRO A 44 37.16 -47.59 -9.76
N LEU A 45 38.28 -46.86 -9.69
CA LEU A 45 39.58 -47.37 -10.14
C LEU A 45 39.98 -48.67 -9.42
N MET A 46 39.70 -48.78 -8.11
CA MET A 46 40.00 -50.00 -7.35
C MET A 46 39.14 -51.19 -7.78
N MET A 47 37.85 -50.96 -8.05
CA MET A 47 36.93 -51.96 -8.59
C MET A 47 37.41 -52.47 -9.96
N GLU A 48 37.82 -51.58 -10.86
CA GLU A 48 38.29 -51.98 -12.19
C GLU A 48 39.62 -52.76 -12.13
N ARG A 49 40.55 -52.34 -11.27
CA ARG A 49 41.82 -53.06 -11.05
C ARG A 49 41.59 -54.46 -10.50
N GLU A 50 40.66 -54.60 -9.57
CA GLU A 50 40.28 -55.90 -9.01
C GLU A 50 39.65 -56.79 -10.09
N LEU A 51 38.74 -56.27 -10.89
CA LEU A 51 38.09 -57.01 -11.97
C LEU A 51 39.10 -57.49 -13.03
N LYS A 52 40.03 -56.62 -13.46
CA LYS A 52 41.11 -56.99 -14.40
C LYS A 52 42.04 -58.06 -13.84
N ARG A 53 42.32 -58.01 -12.53
CA ARG A 53 43.08 -59.08 -11.84
C ARG A 53 42.34 -60.43 -11.90
N HIS A 54 41.00 -60.40 -11.78
CA HIS A 54 40.18 -61.60 -11.94
C HIS A 54 40.17 -62.11 -13.39
N PHE A 55 40.14 -61.23 -14.40
CA PHE A 55 40.27 -61.63 -15.80
C PHE A 55 41.59 -62.35 -16.08
N SER A 56 42.72 -61.80 -15.64
CA SER A 56 44.03 -62.43 -15.82
C SER A 56 44.10 -63.81 -15.13
N ARG A 57 43.52 -63.94 -13.93
CA ARG A 57 43.45 -65.23 -13.22
C ARG A 57 42.59 -66.24 -13.98
N ARG A 58 41.44 -65.84 -14.49
CA ARG A 58 40.53 -66.72 -15.24
C ARG A 58 41.13 -67.14 -16.57
N ALA A 59 41.86 -66.25 -17.25
CA ALA A 59 42.60 -66.57 -18.47
C ALA A 59 43.67 -67.64 -18.22
N LYS A 60 44.44 -67.53 -17.12
CA LYS A 60 45.41 -68.55 -16.68
C LYS A 60 44.75 -69.90 -16.40
N GLU A 61 43.62 -69.91 -15.71
CA GLU A 61 42.85 -71.12 -15.43
C GLU A 61 42.30 -71.76 -16.71
N CYS A 62 41.80 -70.96 -17.65
CA CYS A 62 41.30 -71.43 -18.95
C CYS A 62 42.42 -72.05 -19.79
N ALA A 63 43.56 -71.37 -19.92
CA ALA A 63 44.73 -71.87 -20.62
C ALA A 63 45.24 -73.18 -19.99
N LYS A 64 45.24 -73.28 -18.66
CA LYS A 64 45.57 -74.51 -17.94
C LYS A 64 44.57 -75.63 -18.23
N HIS A 65 43.27 -75.38 -18.18
CA HIS A 65 42.25 -76.39 -18.46
C HIS A 65 42.28 -76.88 -19.91
N ILE A 66 42.50 -75.98 -20.88
CA ILE A 66 42.66 -76.35 -22.29
C ILE A 66 43.93 -77.19 -22.48
N LYS A 67 45.04 -76.79 -21.84
CA LYS A 67 46.28 -77.57 -21.82
C LYS A 67 46.07 -78.95 -21.20
N ASP A 68 45.40 -79.04 -20.06
CA ASP A 68 45.12 -80.29 -19.37
C ASP A 68 44.17 -81.19 -20.19
N ALA A 69 43.18 -80.61 -20.89
CA ALA A 69 42.28 -81.34 -21.78
C ALA A 69 42.99 -81.89 -23.03
N LEU A 70 43.87 -81.10 -23.65
CA LEU A 70 44.72 -81.52 -24.78
C LEU A 70 45.68 -82.65 -24.35
N ASN A 71 46.21 -82.59 -23.13
CA ASN A 71 47.08 -83.63 -22.58
C ASN A 71 46.31 -84.93 -22.24
N LYS A 72 45.03 -84.83 -21.89
CA LYS A 72 44.20 -85.96 -21.42
C LYS A 72 43.52 -86.74 -22.55
N HIS A 73 43.36 -86.14 -23.73
CA HIS A 73 42.76 -86.75 -24.92
C HIS A 73 43.58 -86.43 -26.19
N PRO A 74 44.65 -87.19 -26.51
CA PRO A 74 45.49 -86.93 -27.67
C PRO A 74 44.77 -87.32 -28.98
N PHE A 75 44.60 -86.36 -29.88
CA PHE A 75 44.05 -86.57 -31.22
C PHE A 75 45.07 -86.07 -32.26
N ASP A 76 45.56 -86.95 -33.14
CA ASP A 76 46.58 -86.64 -34.16
C ASP A 76 46.15 -85.57 -35.18
N THR A 77 44.85 -85.32 -35.33
CA THR A 77 44.26 -84.37 -36.29
C THR A 77 43.86 -83.02 -35.70
N LEU A 78 43.81 -82.87 -34.37
CA LEU A 78 43.47 -81.61 -33.69
C LEU A 78 44.71 -80.78 -33.34
N SER A 79 45.85 -81.43 -33.11
CA SER A 79 47.15 -80.81 -32.83
C SER A 79 47.67 -79.91 -33.97
N THR A 80 47.22 -80.14 -35.21
CA THR A 80 47.55 -79.31 -36.38
C THR A 80 46.58 -78.15 -36.63
N LYS A 81 45.38 -78.14 -36.00
CA LYS A 81 44.39 -77.04 -36.10
C LYS A 81 44.44 -76.08 -34.91
N ILE A 82 44.90 -76.53 -33.74
CA ILE A 82 45.05 -75.70 -32.54
C ILE A 82 46.54 -75.33 -32.42
N ALA A 83 47.00 -74.40 -33.26
CA ALA A 83 48.38 -73.93 -33.29
C ALA A 83 48.70 -72.85 -32.22
N LEU A 84 47.93 -72.78 -31.13
CA LEU A 84 48.06 -71.73 -30.12
C LEU A 84 48.81 -72.28 -28.90
N SER A 85 49.88 -71.60 -28.50
CA SER A 85 50.59 -71.90 -27.25
C SER A 85 49.70 -71.56 -26.04
N PRO A 86 49.88 -72.20 -24.87
CA PRO A 86 49.14 -71.83 -23.66
C PRO A 86 49.26 -70.35 -23.28
N ALA A 87 50.41 -69.72 -23.57
CA ALA A 87 50.62 -68.29 -23.37
C ALA A 87 49.77 -67.45 -24.34
N GLN A 88 49.60 -67.92 -25.59
CA GLN A 88 48.73 -67.27 -26.56
C GLN A 88 47.25 -67.41 -26.17
N ILE A 89 46.83 -68.57 -25.68
CA ILE A 89 45.46 -68.80 -25.19
C ILE A 89 45.16 -67.91 -23.98
N GLU A 90 46.11 -67.77 -23.05
CA GLU A 90 45.99 -66.85 -21.90
C GLU A 90 45.83 -65.40 -22.38
N ALA A 91 46.71 -64.93 -23.27
CA ALA A 91 46.66 -63.57 -23.83
C ALA A 91 45.36 -63.30 -24.59
N ASP A 92 44.91 -64.23 -25.43
CA ASP A 92 43.68 -64.10 -26.21
C ASP A 92 42.42 -64.11 -25.31
N CYS A 93 42.40 -64.97 -24.28
CA CYS A 93 41.31 -65.00 -23.29
C CYS A 93 41.25 -63.70 -22.48
N GLU A 94 42.40 -63.20 -22.02
CA GLU A 94 42.48 -61.95 -21.27
C GLU A 94 42.09 -60.74 -22.15
N ALA A 95 42.52 -60.73 -23.42
CA ALA A 95 42.12 -59.72 -24.40
C ALA A 95 40.61 -59.75 -24.67
N GLU A 96 40.01 -60.93 -24.80
CA GLU A 96 38.57 -61.07 -25.02
C GLU A 96 37.76 -60.65 -23.78
N LEU A 97 38.16 -61.03 -22.56
CA LEU A 97 37.50 -60.58 -21.32
C LEU A 97 37.58 -59.06 -21.15
N ASN A 98 38.74 -58.47 -21.43
CA ASN A 98 38.88 -57.01 -21.44
C ASN A 98 38.01 -56.39 -22.54
N SER A 99 37.95 -56.98 -23.75
CA SER A 99 37.08 -56.51 -24.83
C SER A 99 35.61 -56.56 -24.43
N GLN A 100 35.16 -57.62 -23.77
CA GLN A 100 33.79 -57.74 -23.26
C GLN A 100 33.48 -56.72 -22.18
N TRP A 101 34.43 -56.44 -21.27
CA TRP A 101 34.29 -55.38 -20.28
C TRP A 101 34.18 -53.99 -20.90
N GLU A 102 35.04 -53.68 -21.88
CA GLU A 102 34.97 -52.39 -22.60
C GLU A 102 33.66 -52.27 -23.38
N LYS A 103 33.20 -53.35 -24.04
CA LYS A 103 31.88 -53.39 -24.70
C LYS A 103 30.75 -53.15 -23.70
N PHE A 104 30.77 -53.83 -22.56
CA PHE A 104 29.78 -53.66 -21.49
C PHE A 104 29.74 -52.21 -20.99
N LYS A 105 30.90 -51.63 -20.63
CA LYS A 105 31.00 -50.23 -20.21
C LYS A 105 30.50 -49.26 -21.28
N SER A 106 30.87 -49.48 -22.54
CA SER A 106 30.52 -48.59 -23.66
C SER A 106 29.02 -48.52 -23.94
N HIS A 107 28.25 -49.52 -23.49
CA HIS A 107 26.79 -49.49 -23.57
C HIS A 107 26.19 -48.47 -22.59
N PHE A 108 26.88 -48.13 -21.51
CA PHE A 108 26.40 -47.21 -20.48
C PHE A 108 27.19 -45.90 -20.49
N LYS A 109 26.68 -44.89 -19.79
CA LYS A 109 27.45 -43.68 -19.47
C LYS A 109 28.38 -44.00 -18.30
N ALA A 110 29.51 -44.63 -18.60
CA ALA A 110 30.48 -45.06 -17.59
C ALA A 110 31.34 -43.89 -17.10
N GLU A 111 31.36 -43.66 -15.78
CA GLU A 111 32.21 -42.67 -15.14
C GLU A 111 33.30 -43.32 -14.31
N SER A 112 34.54 -43.12 -14.72
CA SER A 112 35.71 -43.59 -14.00
C SER A 112 35.94 -42.73 -12.76
N LEU A 113 35.87 -43.33 -11.57
CA LEU A 113 36.15 -42.63 -10.32
C LEU A 113 37.61 -42.86 -9.91
N PRO A 114 38.43 -41.80 -9.81
CA PRO A 114 39.80 -41.93 -9.31
C PRO A 114 39.79 -42.32 -7.83
N LEU A 115 40.97 -42.65 -7.28
CA LEU A 115 41.13 -42.75 -5.83
C LEU A 115 40.81 -41.40 -5.21
N ALA A 116 39.77 -41.36 -4.38
CA ALA A 116 39.27 -40.17 -3.72
C ALA A 116 38.98 -40.48 -2.24
N GLY A 117 39.21 -39.52 -1.36
CA GLY A 117 39.31 -39.67 0.09
C GLY A 117 40.70 -39.41 0.64
N ASP A 118 40.77 -38.72 1.79
CA ASP A 118 42.01 -38.63 2.55
C ASP A 118 42.30 -39.95 3.30
N MET A 119 43.57 -40.22 3.56
CA MET A 119 44.00 -41.39 4.32
C MET A 119 43.47 -41.37 5.76
N GLU A 120 43.10 -40.20 6.28
CA GLU A 120 42.65 -40.01 7.65
C GLU A 120 41.25 -40.59 7.87
N THR A 121 40.36 -40.43 6.91
CA THR A 121 38.98 -40.94 6.89
C THR A 121 38.97 -42.46 6.84
N ILE A 122 39.75 -43.05 5.92
CA ILE A 122 39.85 -44.51 5.81
C ILE A 122 40.55 -45.10 7.04
N SER A 123 41.57 -44.42 7.57
CA SER A 123 42.22 -44.83 8.82
C SER A 123 41.24 -44.79 9.99
N HIS A 124 40.40 -43.75 10.07
CA HIS A 124 39.35 -43.66 11.08
C HIS A 124 38.34 -44.81 10.94
N TRP A 125 37.90 -45.15 9.73
CA TRP A 125 37.02 -46.30 9.52
C TRP A 125 37.66 -47.61 9.96
N TYR A 126 38.95 -47.80 9.67
CA TYR A 126 39.72 -48.98 10.05
C TYR A 126 39.84 -49.13 11.58
N PHE A 127 40.30 -48.07 12.28
CA PHE A 127 40.50 -48.12 13.73
C PHE A 127 39.20 -48.07 14.54
N SER A 128 38.13 -47.52 13.97
CA SER A 128 36.82 -47.43 14.63
C SER A 128 35.88 -48.58 14.25
N GLU A 129 36.37 -49.59 13.53
CA GLU A 129 35.60 -50.75 13.07
C GLU A 129 34.30 -50.37 12.32
N ILE A 130 34.36 -49.29 11.54
CA ILE A 130 33.26 -48.83 10.71
C ILE A 130 33.29 -49.62 9.39
N ALA A 131 32.13 -50.14 8.99
CA ALA A 131 31.97 -50.87 7.73
C ALA A 131 32.56 -50.05 6.55
N PRO A 132 33.47 -50.64 5.74
CA PRO A 132 33.57 -52.08 5.46
C PRO A 132 34.53 -52.89 6.36
N PHE A 133 35.20 -52.26 7.34
CA PHE A 133 36.09 -52.99 8.25
C PHE A 133 35.31 -53.68 9.37
N SER A 134 35.80 -54.84 9.81
CA SER A 134 35.33 -55.52 11.02
C SER A 134 36.44 -56.38 11.62
N GLU A 135 36.27 -56.80 12.88
CA GLU A 135 37.21 -57.67 13.59
C GLU A 135 37.55 -58.96 12.79
N LYS A 136 36.59 -59.50 12.03
CA LYS A 136 36.77 -60.71 11.20
C LYS A 136 37.34 -60.42 9.80
N LYS A 137 37.31 -59.17 9.35
CA LYS A 137 37.73 -58.74 8.01
C LYS A 137 38.53 -57.43 8.08
N PRO A 138 39.77 -57.44 8.60
CA PRO A 138 40.62 -56.25 8.69
C PRO A 138 41.32 -55.87 7.37
N ARG A 139 41.09 -56.60 6.27
CA ARG A 139 41.81 -56.44 5.00
C ARG A 139 40.99 -55.79 3.87
N GLU A 140 39.84 -55.21 4.19
CA GLU A 140 38.87 -54.64 3.23
C GLU A 140 39.23 -53.21 2.76
N PHE A 141 40.52 -52.94 2.57
CA PHE A 141 40.97 -51.64 2.03
C PHE A 141 40.42 -51.35 0.62
N PRO A 142 40.34 -52.31 -0.33
CA PRO A 142 39.73 -52.06 -1.63
C PRO A 142 38.30 -51.51 -1.52
N ASP A 143 37.46 -52.13 -0.68
CA ASP A 143 36.08 -51.71 -0.43
C ASP A 143 36.01 -50.34 0.23
N ALA A 144 36.93 -50.04 1.15
CA ALA A 144 37.01 -48.73 1.79
C ALA A 144 37.34 -47.62 0.78
N PHE A 145 38.29 -47.87 -0.14
CA PHE A 145 38.60 -46.92 -1.21
C PHE A 145 37.46 -46.78 -2.23
N ILE A 146 36.72 -47.86 -2.52
CA ILE A 146 35.53 -47.81 -3.36
C ILE A 146 34.45 -46.94 -2.70
N LEU A 147 34.11 -47.20 -1.44
CA LEU A 147 33.10 -46.44 -0.71
C LEU A 147 33.49 -44.96 -0.56
N SER A 148 34.77 -44.68 -0.29
CA SER A 148 35.29 -43.33 -0.23
C SER A 148 35.15 -42.59 -1.58
N ALA A 149 35.47 -43.26 -2.69
CA ALA A 149 35.29 -42.67 -4.02
C ALA A 149 33.82 -42.42 -4.37
N ILE A 150 32.93 -43.31 -3.95
CA ILE A 150 31.48 -43.16 -4.09
C ILE A 150 30.97 -41.99 -3.22
N ASP A 151 31.45 -41.87 -1.97
CA ASP A 151 31.09 -40.78 -1.06
C ASP A 151 31.56 -39.42 -1.58
N ASP A 152 32.79 -39.32 -2.11
CA ASP A 152 33.29 -38.09 -2.72
C ASP A 152 32.54 -37.73 -4.00
N TYR A 153 32.18 -38.73 -4.82
CA TYR A 153 31.32 -38.51 -5.97
C TYR A 153 29.94 -37.97 -5.55
N GLN A 154 29.35 -38.53 -4.49
CA GLN A 154 28.08 -38.03 -3.96
C GLN A 154 28.22 -36.62 -3.40
N LYS A 155 29.29 -36.29 -2.67
CA LYS A 155 29.51 -34.94 -2.14
C LYS A 155 29.56 -33.89 -3.25
N LYS A 156 30.21 -34.23 -4.37
CA LYS A 156 30.39 -33.36 -5.53
C LYS A 156 29.11 -33.19 -6.34
N ASN A 157 28.39 -34.28 -6.61
CA ASN A 157 27.26 -34.27 -7.55
C ASN A 157 25.89 -34.25 -6.86
N LYS A 158 25.85 -34.45 -5.54
CA LYS A 158 24.64 -34.50 -4.69
C LYS A 158 23.60 -35.54 -5.15
N VAL A 159 24.03 -36.58 -5.88
CA VAL A 159 23.16 -37.66 -6.36
C VAL A 159 23.09 -38.81 -5.36
N ARG A 160 21.92 -39.47 -5.28
CA ARG A 160 21.83 -40.79 -4.66
C ARG A 160 22.39 -41.85 -5.58
N ILE A 161 22.88 -42.95 -5.01
CA ILE A 161 23.59 -43.99 -5.76
C ILE A 161 22.98 -45.35 -5.42
N ALA A 162 22.58 -46.08 -6.44
CA ALA A 162 22.13 -47.45 -6.32
C ALA A 162 23.35 -48.38 -6.25
N VAL A 163 23.38 -49.25 -5.26
CA VAL A 163 24.46 -50.22 -5.05
C VAL A 163 23.87 -51.62 -5.19
N VAL A 164 24.31 -52.36 -6.21
CA VAL A 164 23.93 -53.77 -6.40
C VAL A 164 25.08 -54.66 -5.93
N GLY A 165 24.83 -55.47 -4.92
CA GLY A 165 25.85 -56.32 -4.30
C GLY A 165 25.27 -57.27 -3.26
N HIS A 166 26.02 -58.30 -2.90
CA HIS A 166 25.60 -59.31 -1.92
C HIS A 166 26.54 -59.38 -0.71
N ASP A 167 27.59 -58.57 -0.65
CA ASP A 167 28.49 -58.54 0.49
C ASP A 167 27.79 -57.91 1.71
N GLY A 168 27.74 -58.66 2.81
CA GLY A 168 27.12 -58.23 4.06
C GLY A 168 27.74 -56.98 4.68
N ASP A 169 29.03 -56.71 4.44
CA ASP A 169 29.70 -55.53 4.98
C ASP A 169 29.44 -54.28 4.13
N PHE A 170 29.32 -54.47 2.81
CA PHE A 170 28.88 -53.41 1.89
C PHE A 170 27.41 -53.02 2.12
N ILE A 171 26.55 -54.00 2.45
CA ILE A 171 25.15 -53.77 2.87
C ILE A 171 25.07 -52.91 4.13
N LYS A 172 25.88 -53.25 5.15
CA LYS A 172 25.95 -52.45 6.39
C LYS A 172 26.46 -51.04 6.12
N ALA A 173 27.47 -50.90 5.28
CA ALA A 173 28.00 -49.60 4.86
C ALA A 173 26.96 -48.74 4.10
N CYS A 174 26.08 -49.35 3.32
CA CYS A 174 24.95 -48.64 2.69
C CYS A 174 23.89 -48.25 3.71
N THR A 175 23.61 -49.09 4.71
CA THR A 175 22.59 -48.83 5.75
C THR A 175 22.94 -47.60 6.60
N SER A 176 24.23 -47.36 6.85
CA SER A 176 24.70 -46.16 7.57
C SER A 176 24.76 -44.89 6.70
N ARG A 177 24.54 -45.00 5.38
CA ARG A 177 24.67 -43.89 4.41
C ARG A 177 23.33 -43.63 3.72
N LYS A 178 22.61 -42.58 4.14
CA LYS A 178 21.27 -42.25 3.61
C LYS A 178 21.22 -42.04 2.09
N HIS A 179 22.34 -41.67 1.46
CA HIS A 179 22.46 -41.44 0.01
C HIS A 179 22.69 -42.72 -0.82
N LEU A 180 23.05 -43.84 -0.18
CA LEU A 180 23.22 -45.12 -0.86
C LEU A 180 21.96 -45.97 -0.72
N VAL A 181 21.48 -46.52 -1.84
CA VAL A 181 20.30 -47.40 -1.87
C VAL A 181 20.76 -48.78 -2.31
N HIS A 182 20.69 -49.74 -1.40
CA HIS A 182 21.12 -51.11 -1.67
C HIS A 182 20.04 -51.93 -2.39
N PHE A 183 20.48 -52.72 -3.37
CA PHE A 183 19.68 -53.71 -4.07
C PHE A 183 20.40 -55.06 -4.04
N SER A 184 19.66 -56.13 -3.75
CA SER A 184 20.23 -57.48 -3.69
C SER A 184 20.57 -57.99 -5.09
N ARG A 185 19.68 -57.80 -6.07
CA ARG A 185 19.89 -58.26 -7.46
C ARG A 185 19.70 -57.16 -8.49
N ILE A 186 20.28 -57.37 -9.68
CA ILE A 186 20.09 -56.47 -10.82
C ILE A 186 18.61 -56.43 -11.22
N GLU A 187 17.89 -57.56 -11.18
CA GLU A 187 16.46 -57.59 -11.48
C GLU A 187 15.62 -56.75 -10.51
N ASP A 188 15.98 -56.74 -9.22
CA ASP A 188 15.28 -55.94 -8.21
C ASP A 188 15.40 -54.45 -8.54
N TYR A 189 16.61 -54.02 -8.89
CA TYR A 189 16.89 -52.66 -9.35
C TYR A 189 16.11 -52.31 -10.61
N ILE A 190 16.17 -53.16 -11.64
CA ILE A 190 15.45 -52.96 -12.91
C ILE A 190 13.93 -52.85 -12.66
N SER A 191 13.36 -53.76 -11.88
CA SER A 191 11.91 -53.76 -11.59
C SER A 191 11.48 -52.48 -10.88
N LYS A 192 12.30 -52.00 -9.94
CA LYS A 192 12.02 -50.77 -9.19
C LYS A 192 12.15 -49.52 -10.07
N ILE A 193 13.11 -49.48 -10.99
CA ILE A 193 13.24 -48.41 -11.98
C ILE A 193 12.05 -48.40 -12.95
N LYS A 194 11.64 -49.56 -13.47
CA LYS A 194 10.47 -49.66 -14.36
C LYS A 194 9.21 -49.15 -13.70
N SER A 195 8.96 -49.57 -12.47
CA SER A 195 7.83 -49.09 -11.68
C SER A 195 7.87 -47.57 -11.47
N ALA A 196 9.08 -46.99 -11.38
CA ALA A 196 9.24 -45.55 -11.20
C ALA A 196 9.05 -44.78 -12.52
N LEU A 197 9.38 -45.36 -13.68
CA LEU A 197 9.41 -44.69 -14.98
C LEU A 197 8.18 -44.95 -15.86
N ALA A 198 7.37 -45.97 -15.60
CA ALA A 198 6.23 -46.31 -16.45
C ALA A 198 5.07 -45.31 -16.30
N PRO A 199 4.73 -44.53 -17.36
CA PRO A 199 3.55 -43.68 -17.39
C PRO A 199 2.51 -44.35 -18.31
N ASN A 200 1.67 -45.24 -17.77
CA ASN A 200 0.51 -45.75 -18.51
C ASN A 200 -0.57 -46.19 -17.52
N ILE A 201 -1.59 -45.35 -17.31
CA ILE A 201 -2.94 -45.53 -17.88
C ILE A 201 -3.68 -44.19 -17.72
N SER A 202 -4.42 -43.86 -18.77
CA SER A 202 -5.38 -42.78 -18.93
C SER A 202 -6.43 -42.72 -17.81
N THR A 203 -6.20 -41.90 -16.80
CA THR A 203 -7.20 -41.15 -16.02
C THR A 203 -6.43 -40.19 -15.12
N GLN A 204 -6.71 -38.88 -15.21
CA GLN A 204 -5.98 -37.83 -14.48
C GLN A 204 -6.04 -37.98 -12.94
N ASP A 205 -6.91 -38.83 -12.41
CA ASP A 205 -7.12 -38.97 -10.95
C ASP A 205 -6.25 -40.04 -10.27
N GLU A 206 -5.62 -40.99 -11.00
CA GLU A 206 -4.78 -42.04 -10.39
C GLU A 206 -3.26 -41.79 -10.51
N ALA A 207 -2.84 -40.80 -11.32
CA ALA A 207 -1.42 -40.50 -11.57
C ALA A 207 -0.74 -39.80 -10.37
N SER A 208 -1.52 -39.13 -9.53
CA SER A 208 -1.06 -38.37 -8.36
C SER A 208 -0.63 -39.27 -7.18
N GLU A 209 -1.11 -40.51 -7.07
CA GLU A 209 -0.76 -41.39 -5.94
C GLU A 209 0.56 -42.18 -6.13
N LYS A 210 1.06 -42.34 -7.36
CA LYS A 210 2.17 -43.27 -7.67
C LYS A 210 3.57 -42.64 -7.69
N LEU A 211 3.69 -41.32 -7.58
CA LEU A 211 4.95 -40.58 -7.39
C LEU A 211 4.95 -39.83 -6.05
N ASN A 212 4.63 -40.52 -4.94
CA ASN A 212 4.64 -39.96 -3.59
C ASN A 212 6.07 -39.75 -3.04
N LEU A 213 6.80 -38.79 -3.60
CA LEU A 213 8.02 -38.23 -3.00
C LEU A 213 7.67 -36.99 -2.18
N SER A 214 8.44 -36.73 -1.13
CA SER A 214 8.36 -35.43 -0.42
C SER A 214 8.82 -34.29 -1.34
N ALA A 215 8.35 -33.07 -1.09
CA ALA A 215 8.78 -31.89 -1.84
C ALA A 215 10.31 -31.72 -1.73
N THR A 216 10.88 -31.97 -0.55
CA THR A 216 12.34 -31.97 -0.35
C THR A 216 13.04 -32.95 -1.30
N GLU A 217 12.56 -34.21 -1.39
CA GLU A 217 13.18 -35.23 -2.24
C GLU A 217 13.12 -34.89 -3.74
N ASN A 218 12.00 -34.35 -4.22
CA ASN A 218 11.88 -33.91 -5.62
C ASN A 218 12.85 -32.76 -5.93
N LEU A 219 12.96 -31.78 -5.04
CA LEU A 219 13.82 -30.61 -5.22
C LEU A 219 15.31 -30.98 -5.22
N ASP A 220 15.72 -31.88 -4.33
CA ASP A 220 17.10 -32.41 -4.32
C ASP A 220 17.43 -33.17 -5.61
N GLU A 221 16.50 -33.99 -6.11
CA GLU A 221 16.67 -34.72 -7.37
C GLU A 221 16.78 -33.77 -8.56
N ILE A 222 15.91 -32.75 -8.65
CA ILE A 222 16.00 -31.69 -9.67
C ILE A 222 17.35 -31.01 -9.63
N ARG A 223 17.80 -30.58 -8.44
CA ARG A 223 19.10 -29.90 -8.26
C ARG A 223 20.25 -30.77 -8.75
N ALA A 224 20.23 -32.07 -8.43
CA ALA A 224 21.26 -33.00 -8.86
C ALA A 224 21.27 -33.21 -10.39
N ILE A 225 20.10 -33.39 -11.02
CA ILE A 225 20.00 -33.56 -12.48
C ILE A 225 20.40 -32.27 -13.22
N VAL A 226 19.94 -31.11 -12.75
CA VAL A 226 20.26 -29.80 -13.33
C VAL A 226 21.77 -29.54 -13.28
N THR A 227 22.44 -29.90 -12.18
CA THR A 227 23.89 -29.72 -12.00
C THR A 227 24.70 -30.48 -13.04
N LEU A 228 24.18 -31.61 -13.55
CA LEU A 228 24.84 -32.38 -14.61
C LEU A 228 24.82 -31.66 -15.96
N GLY A 229 23.80 -30.82 -16.23
CA GLY A 229 23.63 -30.08 -17.49
C GLY A 229 23.73 -30.99 -18.72
N ILE A 230 24.61 -30.65 -19.67
CA ILE A 230 24.91 -31.46 -20.87
C ILE A 230 25.39 -32.90 -20.53
N GLY A 231 25.85 -33.11 -19.30
CA GLY A 231 26.24 -34.39 -18.74
C GLY A 231 25.06 -35.28 -18.33
N ALA A 232 23.81 -34.83 -18.40
CA ALA A 232 22.63 -35.65 -18.11
C ALA A 232 22.43 -36.77 -19.16
N THR A 233 21.85 -37.89 -18.74
CA THR A 233 21.45 -39.04 -19.56
C THR A 233 19.99 -38.90 -20.02
N GLU A 234 19.59 -39.65 -21.05
CA GLU A 234 18.18 -39.69 -21.52
C GLU A 234 17.21 -40.05 -20.39
N LEU A 235 17.62 -40.96 -19.49
CA LEU A 235 16.81 -41.42 -18.35
C LEU A 235 16.66 -40.33 -17.28
N GLU A 236 17.74 -39.61 -16.95
CA GLU A 236 17.72 -38.46 -16.02
C GLU A 236 16.84 -37.33 -16.57
N ILE A 237 16.93 -37.03 -17.86
CA ILE A 237 16.08 -36.02 -18.53
C ILE A 237 14.60 -36.45 -18.51
N SER A 238 14.32 -37.72 -18.81
CA SER A 238 12.96 -38.27 -18.77
C SER A 238 12.37 -38.23 -17.36
N ARG A 239 13.21 -38.46 -16.33
CA ARG A 239 12.82 -38.39 -14.93
C ARG A 239 12.50 -36.95 -14.50
N LEU A 240 13.39 -36.01 -14.84
CA LEU A 240 13.19 -34.59 -14.57
C LEU A 240 11.88 -34.10 -15.19
N THR A 241 11.67 -34.36 -16.48
CA THR A 241 10.44 -33.93 -17.18
C THR A 241 9.19 -34.58 -16.58
N ALA A 242 9.25 -35.82 -16.10
CA ALA A 242 8.14 -36.47 -15.38
C ALA A 242 7.83 -35.78 -14.03
N ILE A 243 8.84 -35.33 -13.28
CA ILE A 243 8.65 -34.55 -12.04
C ILE A 243 8.01 -33.19 -12.37
N LEU A 244 8.54 -32.47 -13.37
CA LEU A 244 8.03 -31.16 -13.77
C LEU A 244 6.57 -31.22 -14.28
N ARG A 245 6.16 -32.32 -14.92
CA ARG A 245 4.78 -32.53 -15.40
C ARG A 245 3.75 -32.63 -14.29
N GLN A 246 4.13 -33.01 -13.06
CA GLN A 246 3.22 -33.01 -11.92
C GLN A 246 2.72 -31.60 -11.57
N ARG A 247 3.48 -30.58 -11.97
CA ARG A 247 3.28 -29.17 -11.61
C ARG A 247 3.34 -28.97 -10.09
N GLY A 248 3.36 -27.72 -9.62
CA GLY A 248 3.56 -27.40 -8.19
C GLY A 248 4.96 -26.88 -7.89
N GLU A 249 5.47 -27.15 -6.69
CA GLU A 249 6.70 -26.53 -6.17
C GLU A 249 7.95 -26.94 -6.95
N SER A 250 8.02 -28.20 -7.36
CA SER A 250 9.12 -28.74 -8.17
C SER A 250 9.22 -28.05 -9.53
N TYR A 251 8.06 -27.76 -10.14
CA TYR A 251 7.96 -27.01 -11.38
C TYR A 251 8.39 -25.55 -11.18
N GLN A 252 7.89 -24.87 -10.14
CA GLN A 252 8.27 -23.49 -9.84
C GLN A 252 9.76 -23.34 -9.54
N TYR A 253 10.34 -24.24 -8.73
CA TYR A 253 11.76 -24.22 -8.38
C TYR A 253 12.64 -24.31 -9.62
N PHE A 254 12.38 -25.27 -10.51
CA PHE A 254 13.17 -25.45 -11.72
C PHE A 254 13.18 -24.19 -12.59
N PHE A 255 12.00 -23.69 -12.98
CA PHE A 255 11.94 -22.55 -13.89
C PHE A 255 12.45 -21.23 -13.27
N ASN A 256 12.43 -21.10 -11.94
CA ASN A 256 12.98 -19.93 -11.26
C ASN A 256 14.51 -19.98 -11.06
N THR A 257 15.11 -21.17 -10.98
CA THR A 257 16.53 -21.33 -10.60
C THR A 257 17.45 -21.70 -11.75
N VAL A 258 16.95 -22.38 -12.79
CA VAL A 258 17.78 -22.84 -13.90
C VAL A 258 18.08 -21.69 -14.88
N THR A 259 19.33 -21.64 -15.35
CA THR A 259 19.85 -20.59 -16.26
C THR A 259 20.55 -21.15 -17.51
N ASP A 260 20.58 -22.47 -17.68
CA ASP A 260 21.23 -23.14 -18.81
C ASP A 260 20.22 -23.43 -19.93
N PRO A 261 20.40 -22.91 -21.17
CA PRO A 261 19.50 -23.18 -22.30
C PRO A 261 19.50 -24.64 -22.77
N PHE A 262 20.45 -25.47 -22.33
CA PHE A 262 20.49 -26.92 -22.63
C PHE A 262 19.15 -27.62 -22.44
N TRP A 263 18.34 -27.19 -21.47
CA TRP A 263 17.08 -27.83 -21.15
C TRP A 263 15.96 -27.53 -22.16
N ILE A 264 16.08 -26.50 -23.01
CA ILE A 264 15.03 -26.04 -23.91
C ILE A 264 14.41 -27.17 -24.77
N PRO A 265 15.18 -27.98 -25.53
CA PRO A 265 14.60 -28.99 -26.41
C PRO A 265 13.78 -30.03 -25.66
N PHE A 266 14.18 -30.37 -24.43
CA PHE A 266 13.51 -31.35 -23.59
C PHE A 266 12.24 -30.78 -22.92
N LEU A 267 12.23 -29.48 -22.61
CA LEU A 267 11.06 -28.78 -22.08
C LEU A 267 9.99 -28.62 -23.18
N ILE A 268 10.41 -28.36 -24.42
CA ILE A 268 9.53 -28.34 -25.60
C ILE A 268 8.92 -29.71 -25.85
N SER A 269 9.73 -30.78 -25.90
CA SER A 269 9.20 -32.14 -26.14
C SER A 269 8.31 -32.67 -25.01
N ALA A 270 8.35 -32.02 -23.85
CA ALA A 270 7.52 -32.33 -22.70
C ALA A 270 6.24 -31.48 -22.60
N ASP A 271 5.98 -30.57 -23.55
CA ASP A 271 4.85 -29.62 -23.61
C ASP A 271 4.77 -28.68 -22.39
N LEU A 272 5.92 -28.33 -21.79
CA LEU A 272 5.96 -27.54 -20.55
C LEU A 272 5.84 -26.01 -20.77
N PHE A 273 5.89 -25.55 -22.03
CA PHE A 273 5.65 -24.15 -22.41
C PHE A 273 4.21 -23.88 -22.88
N ASP A 274 3.44 -24.91 -23.24
CA ASP A 274 2.16 -24.72 -23.95
C ASP A 274 1.00 -24.35 -23.01
N ASN A 275 1.16 -24.54 -21.71
CA ASN A 275 0.12 -24.28 -20.71
C ASN A 275 0.43 -22.99 -19.95
N ILE A 276 -0.02 -21.87 -20.50
CA ILE A 276 0.09 -20.56 -19.87
C ILE A 276 -0.93 -20.44 -18.74
N SER A 277 -0.52 -19.83 -17.63
CA SER A 277 -1.42 -19.58 -16.49
C SER A 277 -2.53 -18.60 -16.86
N ASP A 278 -3.78 -19.04 -16.81
CA ASP A 278 -4.96 -18.21 -17.04
C ASP A 278 -5.36 -17.37 -15.82
N VAL A 279 -6.20 -16.36 -16.04
CA VAL A 279 -6.79 -15.53 -14.98
C VAL A 279 -7.83 -16.35 -14.22
N GLU A 280 -7.67 -16.46 -12.91
CA GLU A 280 -8.60 -17.19 -12.04
C GLU A 280 -9.64 -16.23 -11.48
N THR A 281 -10.92 -16.62 -11.50
CA THR A 281 -12.01 -15.85 -10.85
C THR A 281 -12.42 -16.56 -9.57
N GLN A 282 -12.26 -15.90 -8.43
CA GLN A 282 -12.62 -16.41 -7.11
C GLN A 282 -14.13 -16.34 -6.89
N SER A 283 -14.61 -17.11 -5.91
CA SER A 283 -16.04 -17.25 -5.60
C SER A 283 -16.73 -15.95 -5.15
N ASP A 284 -15.96 -14.96 -4.69
CA ASP A 284 -16.43 -13.63 -4.28
C ASP A 284 -16.40 -12.59 -5.43
N GLY A 285 -15.99 -13.01 -6.64
CA GLY A 285 -15.83 -12.16 -7.81
C GLY A 285 -14.45 -11.51 -7.95
N ALA A 286 -13.51 -11.74 -7.02
CA ALA A 286 -12.14 -11.26 -7.16
C ALA A 286 -11.40 -12.01 -8.29
N ARG A 287 -10.50 -11.30 -8.99
CA ARG A 287 -9.64 -11.90 -10.03
C ARG A 287 -8.24 -12.11 -9.48
N ARG A 288 -7.69 -13.30 -9.69
CA ARG A 288 -6.31 -13.66 -9.36
C ARG A 288 -5.52 -13.82 -10.66
N PHE A 289 -4.25 -13.41 -10.60
CA PHE A 289 -3.31 -13.44 -11.72
C PHE A 289 -2.13 -14.36 -11.38
N PRO A 290 -2.25 -15.69 -11.59
CA PRO A 290 -1.19 -16.63 -11.23
C PRO A 290 0.08 -16.37 -12.03
N LEU A 291 1.24 -16.60 -11.41
CA LEU A 291 2.52 -16.56 -12.11
C LEU A 291 2.62 -17.69 -13.14
N TRP A 292 3.42 -17.47 -14.18
CA TRP A 292 3.81 -18.52 -15.14
C TRP A 292 5.33 -18.71 -15.07
N PRO A 293 5.82 -19.62 -14.22
CA PRO A 293 7.25 -19.85 -13.99
C PRO A 293 8.11 -19.97 -15.25
N PRO A 294 7.67 -20.62 -16.36
CA PRO A 294 8.47 -20.66 -17.57
C PRO A 294 8.89 -19.30 -18.14
N ALA A 295 8.11 -18.23 -17.92
CA ALA A 295 8.54 -16.89 -18.32
C ALA A 295 9.84 -16.46 -17.63
N GLN A 296 10.02 -16.82 -16.35
CA GLN A 296 11.24 -16.50 -15.61
C GLN A 296 12.46 -17.25 -16.18
N TYR A 297 12.29 -18.52 -16.55
CA TYR A 297 13.35 -19.30 -17.20
C TYR A 297 13.71 -18.71 -18.56
N LEU A 298 12.72 -18.36 -19.40
CA LEU A 298 12.96 -17.71 -20.69
C LEU A 298 13.73 -16.40 -20.50
N TRP A 299 13.38 -15.60 -19.50
CA TRP A 299 14.14 -14.39 -19.13
C TRP A 299 15.59 -14.69 -18.70
N ASN A 300 15.81 -15.77 -17.94
CA ASN A 300 17.13 -16.17 -17.45
C ASN A 300 18.05 -16.64 -18.60
N VAL A 301 17.52 -17.38 -19.58
CA VAL A 301 18.33 -18.00 -20.65
C VAL A 301 18.42 -17.17 -21.94
N CYS A 302 17.59 -16.13 -22.10
CA CYS A 302 17.46 -15.40 -23.38
C CYS A 302 18.77 -14.82 -23.92
N GLU A 303 19.72 -14.41 -23.06
CA GLU A 303 21.01 -13.88 -23.51
C GLU A 303 21.94 -14.97 -24.07
N ARG A 304 21.79 -16.20 -23.61
CA ARG A 304 22.62 -17.34 -24.00
C ARG A 304 22.11 -18.02 -25.26
N ASP A 305 20.79 -18.02 -25.50
CA ASP A 305 20.16 -18.58 -26.69
C ASP A 305 18.93 -17.76 -27.12
N ARG A 306 19.18 -16.68 -27.87
CA ARG A 306 18.14 -15.75 -28.32
C ARG A 306 17.18 -16.39 -29.33
N ASP A 307 17.70 -17.18 -30.26
CA ASP A 307 16.91 -17.78 -31.35
C ASP A 307 15.91 -18.80 -30.81
N ALA A 308 16.33 -19.64 -29.85
CA ALA A 308 15.43 -20.60 -29.22
C ALA A 308 14.32 -19.89 -28.43
N VAL A 309 14.66 -18.90 -27.61
CA VAL A 309 13.65 -18.14 -26.83
C VAL A 309 12.70 -17.37 -27.74
N PHE A 310 13.21 -16.73 -28.79
CA PHE A 310 12.40 -16.03 -29.79
C PHE A 310 11.38 -16.98 -30.44
N LYS A 311 11.83 -18.19 -30.83
CA LYS A 311 10.95 -19.22 -31.40
C LYS A 311 9.90 -19.71 -30.41
N ILE A 312 10.24 -19.86 -29.13
CA ILE A 312 9.28 -20.27 -28.09
C ILE A 312 8.19 -19.21 -27.95
N ILE A 313 8.58 -17.95 -27.66
CA ILE A 313 7.62 -16.87 -27.41
C ILE A 313 6.72 -16.64 -28.63
N SER A 314 7.24 -16.79 -29.85
CA SER A 314 6.47 -16.64 -31.10
C SER A 314 5.38 -17.70 -31.31
N ASN A 315 5.50 -18.86 -30.65
CA ASN A 315 4.53 -19.96 -30.77
C ASN A 315 3.62 -20.09 -29.55
N LEU A 316 3.74 -19.20 -28.55
CA LEU A 316 2.89 -19.21 -27.36
C LEU A 316 1.44 -18.83 -27.69
N PRO A 317 0.44 -19.46 -27.04
CA PRO A 317 -0.95 -19.02 -27.15
C PRO A 317 -1.14 -17.61 -26.56
N PRO A 318 -2.15 -16.84 -27.01
CA PRO A 318 -2.46 -15.52 -26.45
C PRO A 318 -2.92 -15.65 -24.99
N THR A 319 -2.58 -14.68 -24.15
CA THR A 319 -2.95 -14.64 -22.73
C THR A 319 -3.43 -13.23 -22.32
N GLN A 320 -4.33 -13.18 -21.34
CA GLN A 320 -4.82 -11.95 -20.70
C GLN A 320 -4.33 -11.83 -19.25
N ASN A 321 -3.36 -12.66 -18.83
CA ASN A 321 -2.84 -12.62 -17.48
C ASN A 321 -1.76 -11.51 -17.36
N PRO A 322 -2.00 -10.44 -16.58
CA PRO A 322 -1.09 -9.29 -16.49
C PRO A 322 0.31 -9.64 -15.99
N GLN A 323 0.43 -10.63 -15.08
CA GLN A 323 1.72 -11.08 -14.56
C GLN A 323 2.55 -11.75 -15.66
N VAL A 324 1.90 -12.61 -16.45
CA VAL A 324 2.53 -13.30 -17.58
C VAL A 324 2.94 -12.31 -18.66
N LEU A 325 2.02 -11.41 -19.03
CA LEU A 325 2.28 -10.37 -20.02
C LEU A 325 3.48 -9.50 -19.61
N SER A 326 3.55 -9.08 -18.35
CA SER A 326 4.69 -8.29 -17.83
C SER A 326 6.03 -9.01 -18.00
N SER A 327 6.10 -10.29 -17.63
CA SER A 327 7.33 -11.09 -17.77
C SER A 327 7.69 -11.35 -19.24
N LEU A 328 6.71 -11.56 -20.10
CA LEU A 328 6.91 -11.73 -21.54
C LEU A 328 7.43 -10.44 -22.19
N ILE A 329 6.82 -9.28 -21.92
CA ILE A 329 7.27 -8.00 -22.49
C ILE A 329 8.69 -7.67 -22.03
N ALA A 330 8.99 -7.88 -20.74
CA ALA A 330 10.36 -7.75 -20.27
C ALA A 330 11.31 -8.62 -21.13
N THR A 331 11.01 -9.91 -21.26
CA THR A 331 11.83 -10.86 -22.02
C THR A 331 11.98 -10.47 -23.49
N ILE A 332 10.91 -10.01 -24.13
CA ILE A 332 10.92 -9.52 -25.52
C ILE A 332 11.84 -8.33 -25.69
N ILE A 333 11.79 -7.35 -24.78
CA ILE A 333 12.72 -6.20 -24.80
C ILE A 333 14.17 -6.68 -24.63
N LYS A 334 14.42 -7.67 -23.77
CA LYS A 334 15.75 -8.23 -23.53
C LYS A 334 16.30 -9.06 -24.69
N LEU A 335 15.44 -9.67 -25.51
CA LEU A 335 15.85 -10.42 -26.72
C LEU A 335 16.51 -9.52 -27.75
N ASP A 336 16.06 -8.27 -27.85
CA ASP A 336 16.64 -7.24 -28.73
C ASP A 336 16.70 -7.65 -30.22
N HIS A 337 15.63 -8.32 -30.71
CA HIS A 337 15.57 -8.81 -32.09
C HIS A 337 14.84 -7.82 -33.03
N PRO A 338 15.35 -7.51 -34.24
CA PRO A 338 14.83 -6.43 -35.11
C PRO A 338 13.34 -6.50 -35.47
N ASN A 339 12.77 -7.70 -35.59
CA ASN A 339 11.37 -7.90 -35.98
C ASN A 339 10.39 -8.03 -34.81
N SER A 340 10.85 -7.83 -33.57
CA SER A 340 10.09 -8.15 -32.37
C SER A 340 8.81 -7.34 -32.21
N ILE A 341 8.82 -6.04 -32.53
CA ILE A 341 7.61 -5.20 -32.42
C ILE A 341 6.53 -5.67 -33.38
N SER A 342 6.89 -6.00 -34.63
CA SER A 342 5.95 -6.49 -35.62
C SER A 342 5.34 -7.83 -35.21
N ILE A 343 6.19 -8.77 -34.76
CA ILE A 343 5.77 -10.13 -34.43
C ILE A 343 4.98 -10.19 -33.12
N PHE A 344 5.40 -9.45 -32.09
CA PHE A 344 4.77 -9.45 -30.77
C PHE A 344 3.80 -8.29 -30.54
N ASN A 345 3.39 -7.59 -31.60
CA ASN A 345 2.49 -6.43 -31.53
C ASN A 345 1.21 -6.73 -30.71
N GLU A 346 0.58 -7.89 -30.91
CA GLU A 346 -0.64 -8.23 -30.17
C GLU A 346 -0.38 -8.52 -28.69
N THR A 347 0.75 -9.12 -28.34
CA THR A 347 1.17 -9.32 -26.94
C THR A 347 1.45 -7.99 -26.25
N ILE A 348 2.12 -7.05 -26.94
CA ILE A 348 2.37 -5.70 -26.41
C ILE A 348 1.05 -4.94 -26.25
N LYS A 349 0.12 -5.03 -27.21
CA LYS A 349 -1.22 -4.43 -27.08
C LYS A 349 -2.00 -5.01 -25.91
N ALA A 350 -1.98 -6.32 -25.71
CA ALA A 350 -2.65 -6.97 -24.58
C ALA A 350 -2.07 -6.46 -23.25
N PHE A 351 -0.74 -6.42 -23.13
CA PHE A 351 -0.08 -5.79 -21.98
C PHE A 351 -0.55 -4.34 -21.78
N LEU A 352 -0.55 -3.52 -22.85
CA LEU A 352 -1.00 -2.14 -22.83
C LEU A 352 -2.53 -1.93 -22.75
N ASN A 353 -3.33 -2.97 -22.50
CA ASN A 353 -4.77 -2.82 -22.24
C ASN A 353 -5.17 -3.19 -20.81
N GLU A 354 -4.27 -3.78 -20.02
CA GLU A 354 -4.56 -4.11 -18.62
C GLU A 354 -4.68 -2.82 -17.75
N PRO A 355 -5.40 -2.84 -16.62
CA PRO A 355 -5.55 -1.64 -15.78
C PRO A 355 -4.42 -1.43 -14.77
N HIS A 356 -3.57 -2.44 -14.53
CA HIS A 356 -2.59 -2.44 -13.43
C HIS A 356 -1.19 -2.87 -13.89
N TRP A 357 -0.46 -1.96 -14.53
CA TRP A 357 0.89 -2.24 -15.04
C TRP A 357 1.98 -1.79 -14.09
N ARG A 358 3.21 -2.20 -14.42
CA ARG A 358 4.40 -1.57 -13.88
C ARG A 358 4.94 -0.52 -14.87
N SER A 359 4.98 0.75 -14.45
CA SER A 359 5.46 1.87 -15.27
C SER A 359 6.87 1.63 -15.80
N ASP A 360 7.72 0.95 -15.02
CA ASP A 360 9.10 0.65 -15.38
C ASP A 360 9.24 -0.20 -16.66
N ILE A 361 8.29 -1.10 -16.94
CA ILE A 361 8.32 -1.92 -18.17
C ILE A 361 7.93 -1.09 -19.40
N VAL A 362 6.93 -0.21 -19.28
CA VAL A 362 6.53 0.71 -20.36
C VAL A 362 7.64 1.70 -20.67
N ILE A 363 8.31 2.23 -19.64
CA ILE A 363 9.49 3.10 -19.82
C ILE A 363 10.60 2.35 -20.57
N ARG A 364 10.87 1.09 -20.21
CA ARG A 364 11.84 0.25 -20.93
C ARG A 364 11.42 -0.02 -22.37
N LEU A 365 10.13 -0.20 -22.65
CA LEU A 365 9.60 -0.37 -24.00
C LEU A 365 9.83 0.88 -24.86
N LEU A 366 9.56 2.06 -24.32
CA LEU A 366 9.74 3.33 -25.03
C LEU A 366 11.22 3.70 -25.23
N LYS A 367 12.11 3.24 -24.34
CA LYS A 367 13.57 3.39 -24.45
C LYS A 367 14.25 2.32 -25.31
N TRP A 368 13.48 1.40 -25.87
CA TRP A 368 14.01 0.32 -26.68
C TRP A 368 14.30 0.83 -28.11
N PRO A 369 15.53 0.70 -28.64
CA PRO A 369 15.90 1.27 -29.95
C PRO A 369 14.99 0.85 -31.11
N GLN A 370 14.49 -0.39 -31.09
CA GLN A 370 13.59 -0.92 -32.10
C GLN A 370 12.24 -0.21 -32.07
N PHE A 371 11.79 0.29 -30.91
CA PHE A 371 10.59 1.11 -30.79
C PHE A 371 10.80 2.47 -31.46
N SER A 372 11.94 3.12 -31.22
CA SER A 372 12.24 4.42 -31.85
C SER A 372 12.50 4.30 -33.35
N GLU A 373 13.14 3.22 -33.83
CA GLU A 373 13.32 2.95 -35.26
C GLU A 373 12.00 2.69 -35.99
N SER A 374 11.03 2.05 -35.33
CA SER A 374 9.74 1.68 -35.92
C SER A 374 8.62 2.69 -35.67
N ILE A 375 8.90 3.87 -35.12
CA ILE A 375 7.90 4.86 -34.70
C ILE A 375 6.92 5.29 -35.79
N ASN A 376 7.32 5.22 -37.06
CA ASN A 376 6.48 5.52 -38.22
C ASN A 376 5.60 4.35 -38.71
N SER A 377 5.76 3.16 -38.14
CA SER A 377 4.95 2.00 -38.50
C SER A 377 3.55 2.10 -37.88
N ALA A 378 2.53 1.61 -38.60
CA ALA A 378 1.16 1.64 -38.11
C ALA A 378 0.99 0.90 -36.76
N GLN A 379 1.77 -0.18 -36.54
CA GLN A 379 1.78 -0.92 -35.28
C GLN A 379 2.31 -0.06 -34.13
N THR A 380 3.51 0.53 -34.28
CA THR A 380 4.12 1.33 -33.22
C THR A 380 3.32 2.60 -32.92
N ILE A 381 2.72 3.23 -33.94
CA ILE A 381 1.80 4.35 -33.76
C ILE A 381 0.61 3.95 -32.89
N ALA A 382 -0.03 2.81 -33.15
CA ALA A 382 -1.15 2.33 -32.35
C ALA A 382 -0.75 2.02 -30.90
N LEU A 383 0.44 1.45 -30.69
CA LEU A 383 0.99 1.20 -29.36
C LEU A 383 1.27 2.50 -28.61
N PHE A 384 1.89 3.48 -29.28
CA PHE A 384 2.18 4.78 -28.71
C PHE A 384 0.90 5.52 -28.31
N ILE A 385 -0.13 5.53 -29.18
CA ILE A 385 -1.43 6.15 -28.87
C ILE A 385 -2.05 5.50 -27.62
N ASN A 386 -2.03 4.17 -27.50
CA ASN A 386 -2.53 3.49 -26.30
C ASN A 386 -1.80 3.96 -25.02
N ILE A 387 -0.52 4.35 -25.10
CA ILE A 387 0.27 4.83 -23.96
C ILE A 387 -0.08 6.27 -23.57
N VAL A 388 -0.44 7.14 -24.52
CA VAL A 388 -0.65 8.58 -24.25
C VAL A 388 -2.12 9.01 -24.28
N GLU A 389 -3.06 8.11 -24.62
CA GLU A 389 -4.46 8.51 -24.76
C GLU A 389 -5.19 8.71 -23.41
N PHE A 390 -6.17 9.59 -23.46
CA PHE A 390 -7.16 9.82 -22.40
C PHE A 390 -8.47 9.11 -22.74
N LYS A 391 -9.25 8.76 -21.70
CA LYS A 391 -10.60 8.20 -21.78
C LYS A 391 -11.61 9.05 -20.98
N SER A 392 -12.89 8.86 -21.28
CA SER A 392 -14.01 9.36 -20.47
C SER A 392 -14.04 8.68 -19.10
N GLY A 393 -14.15 9.45 -18.01
CA GLY A 393 -14.21 8.91 -16.64
C GLY A 393 -15.47 8.05 -16.39
N ILE A 394 -15.34 7.06 -15.48
CA ILE A 394 -16.36 6.04 -15.19
C ILE A 394 -17.65 6.65 -14.55
N ASP A 395 -17.52 7.78 -13.86
CA ASP A 395 -18.63 8.44 -13.12
C ASP A 395 -19.16 9.72 -13.80
N GLY A 396 -18.90 9.93 -15.09
CA GLY A 396 -19.26 11.17 -15.78
C GLY A 396 -18.44 12.40 -15.33
N LYS A 397 -17.26 12.18 -14.73
CA LYS A 397 -16.26 13.21 -14.41
C LYS A 397 -15.17 13.29 -15.49
N ALA A 398 -14.37 14.37 -15.41
CA ALA A 398 -13.35 14.85 -16.36
C ALA A 398 -12.47 13.76 -17.02
N ALA A 399 -11.97 14.06 -18.22
CA ALA A 399 -11.05 13.20 -18.98
C ALA A 399 -9.86 12.74 -18.12
N ALA A 400 -9.54 11.45 -18.17
CA ALA A 400 -8.46 10.86 -17.39
C ALA A 400 -7.56 9.99 -18.30
N PRO A 401 -6.25 9.90 -18.01
CA PRO A 401 -5.39 8.95 -18.71
C PRO A 401 -5.89 7.52 -18.51
N ARG A 402 -5.50 6.60 -19.40
CA ARG A 402 -5.81 5.17 -19.24
C ARG A 402 -5.20 4.53 -17.99
N PHE A 403 -4.18 5.16 -17.43
CA PHE A 403 -3.39 4.62 -16.30
C PHE A 403 -3.57 5.47 -15.06
N GLU A 404 -3.17 4.89 -13.92
CA GLU A 404 -3.04 5.62 -12.67
C GLU A 404 -2.13 6.85 -12.87
N GLN A 405 -2.53 7.99 -12.27
CA GLN A 405 -2.00 9.32 -12.61
C GLN A 405 -0.50 9.43 -12.40
N TRP A 406 0.01 8.90 -11.29
CA TRP A 406 1.44 8.94 -10.99
C TRP A 406 2.24 8.12 -12.01
N SER A 407 1.78 6.90 -12.29
CA SER A 407 2.40 6.01 -13.28
C SER A 407 2.40 6.59 -14.69
N TYR A 408 1.33 7.31 -15.06
CA TYR A 408 1.23 8.01 -16.34
C TYR A 408 2.27 9.13 -16.47
N CYS A 409 2.36 10.00 -15.46
CA CYS A 409 3.38 11.07 -15.43
C CYS A 409 4.80 10.51 -15.48
N ASP A 410 5.05 9.38 -14.81
CA ASP A 410 6.35 8.71 -14.82
C ASP A 410 6.72 8.20 -16.24
N VAL A 411 5.77 7.57 -16.94
CA VAL A 411 5.94 7.11 -18.32
C VAL A 411 6.17 8.28 -19.29
N LEU A 412 5.44 9.38 -19.14
CA LEU A 412 5.64 10.58 -19.96
C LEU A 412 7.05 11.16 -19.77
N ASN A 413 7.44 11.40 -18.51
CA ASN A 413 8.68 12.08 -18.17
C ASN A 413 9.93 11.25 -18.46
N GLN A 414 9.88 9.93 -18.24
CA GLN A 414 11.04 9.07 -18.44
C GLN A 414 11.06 8.35 -19.79
N GLY A 415 9.89 7.95 -20.31
CA GLY A 415 9.75 7.17 -21.53
C GLY A 415 9.49 8.03 -22.75
N VAL A 416 8.36 8.75 -22.78
CA VAL A 416 7.95 9.52 -23.96
C VAL A 416 8.91 10.69 -24.23
N ARG A 417 9.38 11.38 -23.20
CA ARG A 417 10.41 12.42 -23.33
C ARG A 417 11.72 11.89 -23.94
N HIS A 418 12.10 10.66 -23.62
CA HIS A 418 13.29 10.04 -24.25
C HIS A 418 13.06 9.82 -25.75
N LEU A 419 11.89 9.32 -26.14
CA LEU A 419 11.54 9.15 -27.55
C LEU A 419 11.46 10.50 -28.28
N ALA A 420 10.93 11.54 -27.62
CA ALA A 420 10.92 12.90 -28.14
C ALA A 420 12.33 13.48 -28.35
N GLN A 421 13.34 13.02 -27.59
CA GLN A 421 14.74 13.41 -27.81
C GLN A 421 15.36 12.69 -29.02
N GLU A 422 15.02 11.43 -29.26
CA GLU A 422 15.56 10.64 -30.38
C GLU A 422 14.86 10.88 -31.72
N LYS A 423 13.52 10.96 -31.71
CA LYS A 423 12.63 11.09 -32.88
C LYS A 423 11.64 12.24 -32.67
N PRO A 424 12.13 13.50 -32.59
CA PRO A 424 11.31 14.63 -32.16
C PRO A 424 10.15 14.95 -33.10
N TYR A 425 10.30 14.76 -34.42
CA TYR A 425 9.26 15.09 -35.40
C TYR A 425 8.10 14.10 -35.34
N GLU A 426 8.41 12.81 -35.39
CA GLU A 426 7.43 11.73 -35.32
C GLU A 426 6.69 11.74 -33.99
N THR A 427 7.43 11.87 -32.88
CA THR A 427 6.85 11.90 -31.53
C THR A 427 5.98 13.13 -31.34
N GLY A 428 6.46 14.31 -31.73
CA GLY A 428 5.69 15.56 -31.65
C GLY A 428 4.38 15.47 -32.45
N ARG A 429 4.41 14.87 -33.64
CA ARG A 429 3.20 14.68 -34.46
C ARG A 429 2.14 13.83 -33.79
N LEU A 430 2.53 12.75 -33.12
CA LEU A 430 1.63 11.87 -32.38
C LEU A 430 1.11 12.55 -31.09
N LEU A 431 1.96 13.32 -30.42
CA LEU A 431 1.58 14.08 -29.23
C LEU A 431 0.58 15.19 -29.53
N ILE A 432 0.67 15.86 -30.69
CA ILE A 432 -0.36 16.82 -31.15
C ILE A 432 -1.74 16.15 -31.19
N ASP A 433 -1.82 14.94 -31.76
CA ASP A 433 -3.09 14.22 -31.86
C ASP A 433 -3.60 13.78 -30.48
N ALA A 434 -2.70 13.34 -29.60
CA ALA A 434 -3.02 12.96 -28.22
C ALA A 434 -3.56 14.15 -27.39
N VAL A 435 -2.90 15.31 -27.46
CA VAL A 435 -3.36 16.55 -26.79
C VAL A 435 -4.70 17.01 -27.35
N ALA A 436 -4.87 16.99 -28.68
CA ALA A 436 -6.15 17.35 -29.31
C ALA A 436 -7.30 16.43 -28.86
N SER A 437 -7.05 15.12 -28.73
CA SER A 437 -8.02 14.16 -28.22
C SER A 437 -8.36 14.40 -26.75
N MET A 438 -7.35 14.63 -25.91
CA MET A 438 -7.51 14.92 -24.48
C MET A 438 -8.37 16.17 -24.25
N VAL A 439 -8.11 17.27 -24.97
CA VAL A 439 -8.92 18.50 -24.86
C VAL A 439 -10.37 18.24 -25.29
N ARG A 440 -10.62 17.50 -26.38
CA ARG A 440 -11.99 17.12 -26.79
C ARG A 440 -12.76 16.38 -25.70
N LEU A 441 -12.12 15.43 -25.02
CA LEU A 441 -12.75 14.67 -23.94
C LEU A 441 -13.06 15.56 -22.72
N ARG A 442 -12.21 16.54 -22.41
CA ARG A 442 -12.43 17.49 -21.31
C ARG A 442 -13.67 18.35 -21.53
N HIS A 443 -13.93 18.75 -22.77
CA HIS A 443 -15.02 19.67 -23.13
C HIS A 443 -16.35 18.99 -23.48
N ALA A 444 -16.38 17.65 -23.61
CA ALA A 444 -17.59 16.90 -23.98
C ALA A 444 -18.76 17.00 -22.97
N TYR A 445 -18.55 17.65 -21.82
CA TYR A 445 -19.54 17.79 -20.73
C TYR A 445 -19.99 19.24 -20.45
N GLY A 446 -19.59 20.21 -21.28
CA GLY A 446 -20.05 21.61 -21.20
C GLY A 446 -21.06 21.97 -22.29
N ASP A 447 -21.84 23.03 -22.04
CA ASP A 447 -22.57 23.79 -23.08
C ASP A 447 -21.60 24.05 -24.24
N GLY A 448 -21.90 23.51 -25.42
CA GLY A 448 -21.00 23.44 -26.58
C GLY A 448 -20.63 24.78 -27.24
N SER A 449 -20.78 25.92 -26.55
CA SER A 449 -20.50 27.25 -27.09
C SER A 449 -19.04 27.71 -26.99
N ASP A 450 -18.20 27.11 -26.11
CA ASP A 450 -16.85 27.63 -25.82
C ASP A 450 -15.69 26.61 -26.03
N PHE A 451 -15.87 25.57 -26.85
CA PHE A 451 -14.84 24.53 -27.13
C PHE A 451 -13.48 25.08 -27.59
N LEU A 452 -13.47 26.24 -28.25
CA LEU A 452 -12.25 26.86 -28.76
C LEU A 452 -11.38 27.45 -27.63
N LYS A 453 -11.98 27.94 -26.54
CA LYS A 453 -11.27 28.50 -25.38
C LYS A 453 -11.01 27.41 -24.37
N ASP A 454 -10.12 26.49 -24.68
CA ASP A 454 -9.82 25.30 -23.87
C ASP A 454 -9.39 25.54 -22.39
N TYR A 455 -9.36 26.80 -21.95
CA TYR A 455 -8.93 27.30 -20.66
C TYR A 455 -7.53 26.81 -20.27
N SER A 456 -6.69 26.49 -21.26
CA SER A 456 -5.35 25.96 -21.05
C SER A 456 -4.45 26.88 -20.27
N GLU A 457 -4.72 28.18 -20.26
CA GLU A 457 -3.97 29.15 -19.46
C GLU A 457 -4.16 28.94 -17.94
N VAL A 458 -5.21 28.23 -17.53
CA VAL A 458 -5.50 27.91 -16.13
C VAL A 458 -4.88 26.57 -15.71
N TRP A 459 -5.07 25.53 -16.53
CA TRP A 459 -4.64 24.16 -16.19
C TRP A 459 -3.25 23.79 -16.71
N CYS A 460 -2.74 24.48 -17.74
CA CYS A 460 -1.36 24.41 -18.23
C CYS A 460 -0.78 25.83 -18.28
N ARG A 461 -0.53 26.38 -17.09
CA ARG A 461 -0.17 27.81 -16.89
C ARG A 461 1.05 28.25 -17.68
N LYS A 462 2.05 27.37 -17.78
CA LYS A 462 3.25 27.56 -18.60
C LYS A 462 3.42 26.35 -19.49
N LEU A 463 3.83 26.57 -20.73
CA LEU A 463 4.11 25.49 -21.67
C LEU A 463 5.50 24.87 -21.49
N ALA A 464 6.42 25.56 -20.81
CA ALA A 464 7.79 25.13 -20.56
C ALA A 464 8.22 25.41 -19.10
N GLY A 465 9.08 24.54 -18.56
CA GLY A 465 9.69 24.64 -17.23
C GLY A 465 9.02 23.78 -16.13
N PRO A 466 9.71 23.50 -15.00
CA PRO A 466 9.16 22.68 -13.93
C PRO A 466 8.01 23.40 -13.21
N VAL A 467 6.89 22.71 -13.03
CA VAL A 467 5.74 23.20 -12.26
C VAL A 467 5.52 22.30 -11.04
N GLU A 468 5.47 22.87 -9.84
CA GLU A 468 5.08 22.14 -8.63
C GLU A 468 3.60 21.72 -8.73
N ASN A 469 3.29 20.45 -8.45
CA ASN A 469 1.94 19.84 -8.53
C ASN A 469 1.35 19.81 -9.95
N GLU A 470 2.13 19.33 -10.91
CA GLU A 470 1.71 19.16 -12.31
C GLU A 470 0.58 18.12 -12.46
N THR A 471 -0.50 18.51 -13.15
CA THR A 471 -1.60 17.61 -13.50
C THR A 471 -1.26 16.76 -14.73
N THR A 472 -1.86 15.58 -14.87
CA THR A 472 -1.52 14.62 -15.95
C THR A 472 -1.73 15.16 -17.37
N ASP A 473 -2.68 16.09 -17.55
CA ASP A 473 -2.94 16.81 -18.79
C ASP A 473 -1.85 17.84 -19.12
N ALA A 474 -1.36 18.58 -18.13
CA ALA A 474 -0.24 19.52 -18.28
C ALA A 474 1.06 18.77 -18.64
N ALA A 475 1.33 17.63 -18.00
CA ALA A 475 2.50 16.79 -18.28
C ALA A 475 2.58 16.32 -19.74
N LEU A 476 1.44 16.00 -20.35
CA LEU A 476 1.39 15.63 -21.77
C LEU A 476 1.76 16.82 -22.68
N VAL A 477 1.28 18.02 -22.34
CA VAL A 477 1.60 19.24 -23.09
C VAL A 477 3.07 19.60 -22.94
N HIS A 478 3.67 19.48 -21.75
CA HIS A 478 5.09 19.79 -21.55
C HIS A 478 6.00 18.88 -22.36
N VAL A 479 5.69 17.58 -22.43
CA VAL A 479 6.47 16.66 -23.27
C VAL A 479 6.30 16.97 -24.76
N LEU A 480 5.12 17.42 -25.19
CA LEU A 480 4.92 17.96 -26.55
C LEU A 480 5.76 19.22 -26.79
N THR A 481 5.74 20.18 -25.85
CA THR A 481 6.53 21.41 -25.94
C THR A 481 8.02 21.08 -26.05
N ASP A 482 8.55 20.19 -25.21
CA ASP A 482 9.95 19.74 -25.27
C ASP A 482 10.30 19.16 -26.65
N ALA A 483 9.42 18.34 -27.23
CA ALA A 483 9.59 17.77 -28.57
C ALA A 483 9.64 18.85 -29.65
N CYS A 484 8.74 19.83 -29.58
CA CYS A 484 8.68 20.96 -30.51
C CYS A 484 9.92 21.87 -30.39
N GLU A 485 10.34 22.21 -29.17
CA GLU A 485 11.55 23.02 -28.95
C GLU A 485 12.80 22.33 -29.50
N LYS A 486 12.90 21.01 -29.33
CA LYS A 486 14.01 20.22 -29.87
C LYS A 486 14.06 20.30 -31.40
N LEU A 487 12.92 20.28 -32.08
CA LEU A 487 12.86 20.45 -33.54
C LEU A 487 13.32 21.82 -33.99
N TYR A 488 12.82 22.87 -33.35
CA TYR A 488 13.20 24.24 -33.69
C TYR A 488 14.71 24.49 -33.46
N ARG A 489 15.30 23.87 -32.43
CA ARG A 489 16.72 24.01 -32.11
C ARG A 489 17.64 23.26 -33.06
N ASP A 490 17.29 22.02 -33.41
CA ASP A 490 18.24 21.08 -34.03
C ASP A 490 17.89 20.70 -35.48
N LYS A 491 16.67 20.98 -35.94
CA LYS A 491 16.07 20.40 -37.16
C LYS A 491 15.23 21.42 -37.95
N PRO A 492 15.84 22.48 -38.50
CA PRO A 492 15.13 23.57 -39.17
C PRO A 492 14.27 23.11 -40.37
N GLU A 493 14.63 22.01 -41.02
CA GLU A 493 13.89 21.42 -42.13
C GLU A 493 12.48 20.94 -41.75
N TYR A 494 12.21 20.70 -40.46
CA TYR A 494 10.91 20.25 -39.94
C TYR A 494 10.04 21.36 -39.35
N ILE A 495 10.54 22.61 -39.28
CA ILE A 495 9.80 23.75 -38.72
C ILE A 495 8.48 23.99 -39.48
N GLN A 496 8.53 24.07 -40.81
CA GLN A 496 7.35 24.37 -41.62
C GLN A 496 6.30 23.23 -41.58
N PRO A 497 6.68 21.94 -41.69
CA PRO A 497 5.73 20.84 -41.48
C PRO A 497 5.11 20.81 -40.08
N LEU A 498 5.89 21.08 -39.02
CA LEU A 498 5.38 21.13 -37.65
C LEU A 498 4.42 22.30 -37.44
N ASP A 499 4.74 23.47 -37.98
CA ASP A 499 3.88 24.65 -37.88
C ASP A 499 2.53 24.43 -38.59
N ALA A 500 2.56 23.83 -39.78
CA ALA A 500 1.36 23.41 -40.50
C ALA A 500 0.52 22.40 -39.69
N ALA A 501 1.19 21.48 -38.98
CA ALA A 501 0.54 20.51 -38.10
C ALA A 501 -0.18 21.18 -36.93
N LEU A 502 0.44 22.16 -36.26
CA LEU A 502 -0.17 22.92 -35.17
C LEU A 502 -1.34 23.78 -35.66
N ARG A 503 -1.19 24.45 -36.81
CA ARG A 503 -2.24 25.27 -37.46
C ARG A 503 -3.47 24.49 -37.89
N ALA A 504 -3.36 23.18 -38.08
CA ALA A 504 -4.50 22.33 -38.46
C ALA A 504 -5.56 22.21 -37.34
N HIS A 505 -5.23 22.63 -36.11
CA HIS A 505 -6.12 22.59 -34.96
C HIS A 505 -6.50 24.01 -34.50
N SER A 506 -7.79 24.25 -34.28
CA SER A 506 -8.32 25.55 -33.82
C SER A 506 -8.40 25.69 -32.30
N ILE A 507 -7.69 24.83 -31.55
CA ILE A 507 -7.75 24.76 -30.08
C ILE A 507 -6.69 25.72 -29.50
N SER A 508 -7.06 26.55 -28.52
CA SER A 508 -6.18 27.60 -27.96
C SER A 508 -4.80 27.12 -27.49
N ILE A 509 -4.65 25.91 -26.94
CA ILE A 509 -3.33 25.39 -26.53
C ILE A 509 -2.31 25.30 -27.67
N PHE A 510 -2.75 24.99 -28.89
CA PHE A 510 -1.84 24.93 -30.05
C PHE A 510 -1.48 26.32 -30.57
N GLU A 511 -2.36 27.30 -30.41
CA GLU A 511 -2.04 28.71 -30.65
C GLU A 511 -0.97 29.19 -29.67
N ARG A 512 -1.18 28.95 -28.37
CA ARG A 512 -0.20 29.25 -27.31
C ARG A 512 1.15 28.57 -27.55
N LEU A 513 1.15 27.32 -27.99
CA LEU A 513 2.38 26.59 -28.31
C LEU A 513 3.13 27.22 -29.49
N ARG A 514 2.42 27.68 -30.54
CA ARG A 514 3.06 28.42 -31.64
C ARG A 514 3.67 29.73 -31.16
N GLU A 515 2.94 30.51 -30.36
CA GLU A 515 3.44 31.77 -29.79
C GLU A 515 4.69 31.55 -28.94
N HIS A 516 4.68 30.51 -28.09
CA HIS A 516 5.86 30.09 -27.32
C HIS A 516 7.05 29.79 -28.23
N LEU A 517 6.88 28.93 -29.24
CA LEU A 517 7.93 28.57 -30.18
C LEU A 517 8.44 29.78 -30.99
N TYR A 518 7.54 30.65 -31.45
CA TYR A 518 7.90 31.86 -32.17
C TYR A 518 8.65 32.87 -31.29
N SER A 519 8.35 32.91 -30.00
CA SER A 519 9.02 33.77 -29.03
C SER A 519 10.43 33.27 -28.67
N GLU A 520 10.62 31.95 -28.49
CA GLU A 520 11.91 31.37 -28.10
C GLU A 520 12.88 31.23 -29.27
N PHE A 521 12.36 31.06 -30.50
CA PHE A 521 13.16 30.84 -31.73
C PHE A 521 12.93 31.92 -32.79
N THR A 522 12.65 33.16 -32.38
CA THR A 522 12.38 34.30 -33.27
C THR A 522 13.44 34.44 -34.36
N SER A 523 13.02 34.44 -35.65
CA SER A 523 13.91 34.52 -36.81
C SER A 523 13.19 35.07 -38.05
N GLU A 524 13.95 35.52 -39.06
CA GLU A 524 13.41 36.08 -40.33
C GLU A 524 12.41 35.15 -41.03
N GLN A 525 12.63 33.83 -40.95
CA GLN A 525 11.72 32.83 -41.50
C GLN A 525 10.32 32.87 -40.87
N LEU A 526 10.24 33.18 -39.56
CA LEU A 526 9.00 33.21 -38.79
C LEU A 526 8.30 34.57 -38.84
N ASN A 527 8.97 35.63 -39.32
CA ASN A 527 8.44 36.99 -39.36
C ASN A 527 7.03 37.07 -39.98
N PRO A 528 6.74 36.45 -41.14
CA PRO A 528 5.40 36.50 -41.72
C PRO A 528 4.31 35.90 -40.80
N TRP A 529 4.63 34.83 -40.07
CA TRP A 529 3.69 34.14 -39.17
C TRP A 529 3.47 34.90 -37.86
N ILE A 530 4.53 35.51 -37.32
CA ILE A 530 4.43 36.39 -36.15
C ILE A 530 3.58 37.61 -36.49
N ARG A 531 3.84 38.26 -37.64
CA ARG A 531 3.04 39.38 -38.13
C ARG A 531 1.57 39.00 -38.33
N GLU A 532 1.32 37.84 -38.91
CA GLU A 532 -0.04 37.30 -39.09
C GLU A 532 -0.79 37.21 -37.76
N LEU A 533 -0.19 36.62 -36.71
CA LEU A 533 -0.82 36.51 -35.39
C LEU A 533 -1.07 37.88 -34.74
N ILE A 534 -0.09 38.79 -34.81
CA ILE A 534 -0.22 40.15 -34.27
C ILE A 534 -1.38 40.89 -34.94
N LEU A 535 -1.48 40.82 -36.27
CA LEU A 535 -2.52 41.54 -37.02
C LEU A 535 -3.90 40.89 -36.91
N ALA A 536 -3.97 39.57 -36.73
CA ALA A 536 -5.22 38.83 -36.62
C ALA A 536 -5.86 38.91 -35.23
N TYR A 537 -5.12 39.30 -34.19
CA TYR A 537 -5.63 39.38 -32.81
C TYR A 537 -6.71 40.46 -32.67
N PRO A 538 -7.99 40.12 -32.43
CA PRO A 538 -9.08 41.10 -32.49
C PRO A 538 -9.36 41.79 -31.14
N TYR A 539 -8.73 41.31 -30.06
CA TYR A 539 -9.12 41.62 -28.69
C TYR A 539 -8.23 42.66 -27.99
N TYR A 540 -7.44 43.43 -28.74
CA TYR A 540 -6.56 44.49 -28.21
C TYR A 540 -7.25 45.50 -27.29
N HIS A 541 -8.55 45.74 -27.47
CA HIS A 541 -9.35 46.66 -26.67
C HIS A 541 -10.07 45.99 -25.49
N LYS A 542 -10.07 44.65 -25.40
CA LYS A 542 -10.98 43.91 -24.51
C LYS A 542 -10.29 43.02 -23.49
N TRP A 543 -9.31 42.23 -23.93
CA TRP A 543 -8.67 41.20 -23.10
C TRP A 543 -7.17 41.48 -22.97
N GLU A 544 -6.64 41.29 -21.77
CA GLU A 544 -5.19 41.34 -21.56
C GLU A 544 -4.51 40.17 -22.28
N TYR A 545 -3.35 40.39 -22.90
CA TYR A 545 -2.53 39.29 -23.43
C TYR A 545 -2.21 38.25 -22.36
N HIS A 546 -2.19 36.98 -22.77
CA HIS A 546 -1.63 35.90 -21.99
C HIS A 546 -0.11 35.80 -22.16
N TYR A 547 0.50 34.94 -21.34
CA TYR A 547 1.96 34.83 -21.16
C TYR A 547 2.74 34.57 -22.46
N GLU A 548 2.29 33.65 -23.31
CA GLU A 548 3.03 33.30 -24.52
C GLU A 548 2.92 34.39 -25.62
N LEU A 549 1.74 34.96 -25.83
CA LEU A 549 1.50 36.01 -26.84
C LEU A 549 2.30 37.28 -26.55
N GLN A 550 2.30 37.75 -25.30
CA GLN A 550 3.03 38.98 -24.96
C GLN A 550 4.55 38.81 -25.19
N LYS A 551 5.11 37.64 -24.83
CA LYS A 551 6.54 37.34 -25.02
C LYS A 551 6.89 37.33 -26.50
N MET A 552 6.04 36.72 -27.33
CA MET A 552 6.21 36.71 -28.78
C MET A 552 6.22 38.14 -29.36
N ILE A 553 5.24 38.98 -28.98
CA ILE A 553 5.17 40.38 -29.43
C ILE A 553 6.43 41.14 -29.02
N HIS A 554 6.83 41.01 -27.75
CA HIS A 554 7.96 41.73 -27.20
C HIS A 554 9.26 41.38 -27.91
N ARG A 555 9.56 40.08 -28.04
CA ARG A 555 10.76 39.58 -28.76
C ARG A 555 10.79 40.00 -30.21
N ALA A 556 9.64 39.98 -30.90
CA ALA A 556 9.54 40.43 -32.27
C ALA A 556 9.81 41.94 -32.40
N CYS A 557 9.24 42.77 -31.51
CA CYS A 557 9.46 44.20 -31.51
C CYS A 557 10.92 44.55 -31.20
N ASP A 558 11.56 43.84 -30.27
CA ASP A 558 12.98 44.00 -29.94
C ASP A 558 13.88 43.68 -31.13
N LEU A 559 13.57 42.61 -31.87
CA LEU A 559 14.41 42.16 -32.99
C LEU A 559 14.26 43.05 -34.23
N TRP A 560 13.03 43.35 -34.64
CA TRP A 560 12.74 43.99 -35.93
C TRP A 560 12.41 45.49 -35.83
N GLY A 561 12.12 46.00 -34.64
CA GLY A 561 11.76 47.39 -34.42
C GLY A 561 10.67 47.87 -35.38
N ASN A 562 10.85 49.08 -35.92
CA ASN A 562 9.88 49.70 -36.83
C ASN A 562 9.65 48.95 -38.16
N SER A 563 10.46 47.95 -38.50
CA SER A 563 10.24 47.12 -39.70
C SER A 563 9.17 46.03 -39.50
N LEU A 564 8.83 45.71 -38.24
CA LEU A 564 7.85 44.66 -37.92
C LEU A 564 6.42 45.00 -38.35
N LEU A 565 6.02 46.27 -38.32
CA LEU A 565 4.68 46.75 -38.63
C LEU A 565 4.75 48.14 -39.29
N SER A 566 3.89 48.38 -40.27
CA SER A 566 3.72 49.71 -40.87
C SER A 566 3.08 50.69 -39.88
N GLU A 567 3.24 51.99 -40.13
CA GLU A 567 2.69 53.03 -39.24
C GLU A 567 1.15 52.97 -39.14
N ALA A 568 0.45 52.63 -40.22
CA ALA A 568 -1.01 52.46 -40.23
C ALA A 568 -1.45 51.25 -39.39
N GLU A 569 -0.73 50.12 -39.50
CA GLU A 569 -0.99 48.91 -38.69
C GLU A 569 -0.75 49.20 -37.20
N LYS A 570 0.38 49.83 -36.85
CA LYS A 570 0.68 50.23 -35.47
C LYS A 570 -0.38 51.17 -34.91
N THR A 571 -0.80 52.17 -35.68
CA THR A 571 -1.83 53.13 -35.29
C THR A 571 -3.14 52.40 -34.97
N THR A 572 -3.55 51.46 -35.82
CA THR A 572 -4.78 50.67 -35.63
C THR A 572 -4.73 49.86 -34.33
N ILE A 573 -3.62 49.18 -34.06
CA ILE A 573 -3.44 48.38 -32.84
C ILE A 573 -3.41 49.28 -31.59
N PHE A 574 -2.62 50.36 -31.62
CA PHE A 574 -2.45 51.21 -30.45
C PHE A 574 -3.69 52.05 -30.13
N ASP A 575 -4.46 52.49 -31.13
CA ASP A 575 -5.77 53.11 -30.91
C ASP A 575 -6.76 52.10 -30.29
N ALA A 576 -6.74 50.83 -30.72
CA ALA A 576 -7.54 49.79 -30.09
C ALA A 576 -7.13 49.57 -28.62
N ILE A 577 -5.84 49.49 -28.32
CA ILE A 577 -5.35 49.36 -26.94
C ILE A 577 -5.79 50.57 -26.08
N ILE A 578 -5.62 51.80 -26.59
CA ILE A 578 -5.99 53.03 -25.86
C ILE A 578 -7.51 53.18 -25.69
N SER A 579 -8.32 52.58 -26.57
CA SER A 579 -9.78 52.59 -26.39
C SER A 579 -10.22 51.82 -25.14
N GLY A 580 -9.42 50.83 -24.72
CA GLY A 580 -9.60 50.09 -23.48
C GLY A 580 -10.91 49.30 -23.37
N PRO A 581 -11.07 48.52 -22.29
CA PRO A 581 -12.31 47.77 -22.04
C PRO A 581 -13.50 48.70 -21.76
N SER A 582 -14.69 48.26 -22.18
CA SER A 582 -15.94 49.02 -22.05
C SER A 582 -16.30 49.34 -20.59
N GLU A 583 -16.55 50.62 -20.30
CA GLU A 583 -17.02 51.11 -19.00
C GLU A 583 -18.37 50.48 -18.60
N PRO A 584 -19.41 50.44 -19.46
CA PRO A 584 -20.65 49.71 -19.17
C PRO A 584 -20.45 48.25 -18.79
N GLU A 585 -19.61 47.50 -19.51
CA GLU A 585 -19.33 46.08 -19.21
C GLU A 585 -18.61 45.94 -17.87
N SER A 586 -17.68 46.85 -17.56
CA SER A 586 -16.94 46.87 -16.29
C SER A 586 -17.81 47.25 -15.10
N ARG A 587 -18.75 48.19 -15.27
CA ARG A 587 -19.75 48.57 -14.27
C ARG A 587 -20.69 47.41 -13.95
N GLN A 588 -21.12 46.67 -14.98
CA GLN A 588 -21.94 45.48 -14.79
C GLN A 588 -21.18 44.37 -14.06
N ALA A 589 -19.91 44.14 -14.39
CA ALA A 589 -19.10 43.08 -13.79
C ALA A 589 -18.69 43.36 -12.33
N MET A 590 -18.40 44.62 -11.98
CA MET A 590 -17.93 44.99 -10.63
C MET A 590 -19.06 45.33 -9.65
N GLY A 591 -20.30 45.53 -10.13
CA GLY A 591 -21.45 45.77 -9.27
C GLY A 591 -21.26 46.96 -8.32
N SER A 592 -21.52 46.75 -7.02
CA SER A 592 -21.37 47.76 -5.96
C SER A 592 -19.92 48.21 -5.70
N TYR A 593 -18.92 47.48 -6.24
CA TYR A 593 -17.50 47.82 -6.08
C TYR A 593 -16.97 48.75 -7.18
N PHE A 594 -17.80 49.11 -8.17
CA PHE A 594 -17.39 50.03 -9.22
C PHE A 594 -17.26 51.46 -8.69
N SER A 595 -16.11 52.09 -8.92
CA SER A 595 -15.95 53.55 -8.80
C SER A 595 -15.20 54.10 -10.01
N GLU A 596 -15.41 55.38 -10.32
CA GLU A 596 -14.75 56.02 -11.46
C GLU A 596 -13.22 56.02 -11.32
N ASP A 597 -12.71 56.23 -10.10
CA ASP A 597 -11.28 56.20 -9.78
C ASP A 597 -10.67 54.80 -9.94
N THR A 598 -11.36 53.75 -9.49
CA THR A 598 -10.88 52.36 -9.63
C THR A 598 -10.95 51.90 -11.08
N PHE A 599 -11.96 52.31 -11.83
CA PHE A 599 -12.05 52.06 -13.26
C PHE A 599 -10.93 52.77 -14.02
N GLN A 600 -10.65 54.04 -13.73
CA GLN A 600 -9.57 54.78 -14.37
C GLN A 600 -8.19 54.15 -14.09
N LYS A 601 -7.94 53.73 -12.84
CA LYS A 601 -6.71 52.99 -12.48
C LYS A 601 -6.57 51.67 -13.24
N ARG A 602 -7.68 50.94 -13.42
CA ARG A 602 -7.71 49.71 -14.22
C ARG A 602 -7.39 49.98 -15.69
N ILE A 603 -7.95 51.05 -16.26
CA ILE A 603 -7.67 51.47 -17.65
C ILE A 603 -6.20 51.89 -17.81
N ASP A 604 -5.66 52.65 -16.85
CA ASP A 604 -4.27 53.07 -16.84
C ASP A 604 -3.31 51.88 -16.75
N TYR A 605 -3.59 50.92 -15.86
CA TYR A 605 -2.84 49.67 -15.78
C TYR A 605 -2.97 48.84 -17.06
N PHE A 606 -4.17 48.72 -17.63
CA PHE A 606 -4.44 48.01 -18.87
C PHE A 606 -3.62 48.60 -20.02
N HIS A 607 -3.66 49.92 -20.24
CA HIS A 607 -2.87 50.58 -21.28
C HIS A 607 -1.38 50.34 -21.10
N ARG A 608 -0.87 50.51 -19.88
CA ARG A 608 0.55 50.28 -19.59
C ARG A 608 0.96 48.85 -19.90
N LYS A 609 0.19 47.88 -19.43
CA LYS A 609 0.42 46.44 -19.63
C LYS A 609 0.33 46.04 -21.09
N GLN A 610 -0.69 46.48 -21.82
CA GLN A 610 -0.88 46.10 -23.23
C GLN A 610 0.08 46.82 -24.19
N LEU A 611 0.59 48.00 -23.85
CA LEU A 611 1.61 48.71 -24.64
C LEU A 611 3.03 48.23 -24.35
N GLN A 612 3.29 47.60 -23.18
CA GLN A 612 4.61 47.16 -22.76
C GLN A 612 5.31 46.24 -23.77
N PRO A 613 4.68 45.19 -24.35
CA PRO A 613 5.35 44.36 -25.35
C PRO A 613 5.76 45.14 -26.60
N PHE A 614 5.03 46.20 -26.94
CA PHE A 614 5.32 47.07 -28.08
C PHE A 614 6.27 48.24 -27.77
N SER A 615 6.80 48.33 -26.54
CA SER A 615 7.61 49.47 -26.11
C SER A 615 8.72 49.90 -27.07
N PRO A 616 9.44 49.00 -27.79
CA PRO A 616 10.50 49.39 -28.74
C PRO A 616 10.01 50.15 -29.98
N ILE A 617 8.71 50.08 -30.30
CA ILE A 617 8.14 50.61 -31.55
C ILE A 617 7.03 51.64 -31.36
N LEU A 618 6.74 52.03 -30.10
CA LEU A 618 5.80 53.09 -29.78
C LEU A 618 6.28 54.45 -30.30
N PHE A 619 5.36 55.30 -30.73
CA PHE A 619 5.64 56.62 -31.28
C PHE A 619 4.54 57.63 -30.92
N GLY A 620 4.85 58.93 -31.05
CA GLY A 620 3.91 60.03 -30.83
C GLY A 620 3.13 59.91 -29.51
N LYS A 621 1.80 60.12 -29.59
CA LYS A 621 0.89 60.06 -28.43
C LYS A 621 0.94 58.76 -27.64
N TYR A 622 1.30 57.64 -28.28
CA TYR A 622 1.34 56.32 -27.63
C TYR A 622 2.58 56.15 -26.74
N ARG A 623 3.74 56.63 -27.21
CA ARG A 623 4.98 56.67 -26.42
C ARG A 623 4.81 57.60 -25.22
N GLU A 624 4.29 58.80 -25.44
CA GLU A 624 4.00 59.77 -24.38
C GLU A 624 3.06 59.19 -23.31
N ARG A 625 1.97 58.51 -23.73
CA ARG A 625 1.03 57.87 -22.81
C ARG A 625 1.68 56.74 -22.00
N PHE A 626 2.47 55.88 -22.64
CA PHE A 626 3.15 54.77 -21.95
C PHE A 626 4.21 55.26 -20.96
N ASP A 627 4.99 56.29 -21.32
CA ASP A 627 6.01 56.86 -20.44
C ASP A 627 5.38 57.54 -19.22
N ALA A 628 4.34 58.36 -19.43
CA ALA A 628 3.60 58.99 -18.34
C ALA A 628 3.00 57.94 -17.36
N LEU A 629 2.42 56.86 -17.89
CA LEU A 629 1.87 55.77 -17.08
C LEU A 629 2.96 54.97 -16.35
N SER A 630 4.14 54.82 -16.95
CA SER A 630 5.26 54.08 -16.35
C SER A 630 5.96 54.88 -15.25
N GLU A 631 6.05 56.20 -15.38
CA GLU A 631 6.59 57.11 -14.34
C GLU A 631 5.69 57.20 -13.11
N GLN A 632 4.37 57.10 -13.29
CA GLN A 632 3.37 57.23 -12.22
C GLN A 632 3.13 55.94 -11.43
N ALA A 633 3.66 54.81 -11.87
CA ALA A 633 3.26 53.51 -11.33
C ALA A 633 4.25 52.93 -10.32
N ASP A 634 3.71 52.35 -9.24
CA ASP A 634 4.47 51.64 -8.21
C ASP A 634 4.80 50.20 -8.68
N GLY A 635 5.97 50.03 -9.31
CA GLY A 635 6.53 48.71 -9.67
C GLY A 635 6.62 48.42 -11.17
N THR A 636 7.38 47.38 -11.53
CA THR A 636 7.65 46.96 -12.93
C THR A 636 6.74 45.82 -13.36
N ILE A 637 6.19 45.88 -14.58
CA ILE A 637 5.46 44.75 -15.20
C ILE A 637 6.50 43.74 -15.69
N SER A 638 6.42 42.52 -15.15
CA SER A 638 7.22 41.35 -15.52
C SER A 638 6.44 40.41 -16.45
N ASP A 639 7.11 39.42 -17.03
CA ASP A 639 6.43 38.39 -17.84
C ASP A 639 5.37 37.62 -17.03
N GLU A 640 5.60 37.40 -15.73
CA GLU A 640 4.67 36.65 -14.86
C GLU A 640 3.33 37.37 -14.68
N ASP A 641 3.28 38.70 -14.84
CA ASP A 641 2.06 39.49 -14.72
C ASP A 641 1.04 39.14 -15.83
N TYR A 642 1.45 38.47 -16.90
CA TYR A 642 0.58 38.03 -18.00
C TYR A 642 0.05 36.60 -17.85
N SER A 643 0.32 35.92 -16.73
CA SER A 643 -0.38 34.67 -16.40
C SER A 643 -1.77 35.00 -15.83
N PRO A 644 -2.88 34.43 -16.35
CA PRO A 644 -4.25 34.83 -15.95
C PRO A 644 -4.59 34.44 -14.51
N THR A 645 -3.92 33.42 -13.99
CA THR A 645 -3.75 33.26 -12.55
C THR A 645 -2.43 33.95 -12.24
N GLY A 646 -2.45 35.18 -11.71
CA GLY A 646 -1.25 35.71 -11.05
C GLY A 646 -0.69 34.66 -10.09
N ILE A 647 0.60 34.74 -9.72
CA ILE A 647 1.18 33.88 -8.67
C ILE A 647 0.11 33.76 -7.61
N ALA A 648 -0.45 32.56 -7.45
CA ALA A 648 -1.45 32.35 -6.45
C ALA A 648 -0.70 32.59 -5.15
N GLN A 649 -0.74 33.83 -4.67
CA GLN A 649 -0.47 34.16 -3.30
C GLN A 649 -1.65 33.54 -2.57
N SER A 650 -1.56 32.23 -2.39
CA SER A 650 -2.20 31.54 -1.29
C SER A 650 -1.47 32.04 -0.04
N GLY A 651 -1.87 33.23 0.39
CA GLY A 651 -1.66 33.65 1.74
C GLY A 651 -2.90 33.28 2.52
N PHE A 652 -2.72 33.04 3.81
CA PHE A 652 -3.86 33.16 4.71
C PHE A 652 -4.34 34.60 4.63
N VAL A 653 -5.65 34.79 4.37
CA VAL A 653 -6.26 36.10 4.57
C VAL A 653 -5.96 36.50 6.01
N SER A 654 -5.21 37.58 6.15
CA SER A 654 -4.87 38.15 7.44
C SER A 654 -5.72 39.39 7.63
N TYR A 655 -6.20 39.60 8.85
CA TYR A 655 -7.08 40.70 9.15
C TYR A 655 -6.28 41.79 9.88
N ARG A 656 -6.46 43.06 9.50
CA ARG A 656 -5.75 44.18 10.12
C ARG A 656 -6.72 45.28 10.57
N SER A 657 -6.46 45.86 11.73
CA SER A 657 -7.22 47.03 12.20
C SER A 657 -6.93 48.25 11.30
N PRO A 658 -7.91 49.15 11.08
CA PRO A 658 -7.72 50.39 10.31
C PRO A 658 -6.74 51.37 10.96
N GLN A 659 -6.59 51.34 12.28
CA GLN A 659 -5.58 52.07 13.04
C GLN A 659 -4.73 51.11 13.86
N SER A 660 -3.45 51.47 14.11
CA SER A 660 -2.58 50.66 14.96
C SER A 660 -3.05 50.70 16.42
N ILE A 661 -2.58 49.74 17.21
CA ILE A 661 -2.88 49.70 18.66
C ILE A 661 -2.37 50.97 19.34
N GLU A 662 -1.20 51.47 18.94
CA GLU A 662 -0.60 52.71 19.49
C GLU A 662 -1.47 53.93 19.19
N GLU A 663 -1.97 54.05 17.96
CA GLU A 663 -2.85 55.15 17.53
C GLU A 663 -4.17 55.13 18.29
N LEU A 664 -4.84 53.97 18.33
CA LEU A 664 -6.08 53.79 19.10
C LEU A 664 -5.87 54.09 20.59
N ALA A 665 -4.69 53.77 21.12
CA ALA A 665 -4.38 53.95 22.52
C ALA A 665 -4.00 55.39 22.91
N VAL A 666 -3.87 56.32 21.95
CA VAL A 666 -3.71 57.77 22.20
C VAL A 666 -5.07 58.47 22.30
N LEU A 667 -6.11 57.90 21.71
CA LEU A 667 -7.47 58.45 21.78
C LEU A 667 -7.99 58.45 23.23
N SER A 668 -8.73 59.50 23.58
CA SER A 668 -9.55 59.47 24.81
C SER A 668 -10.66 58.43 24.67
N ASP A 669 -11.20 57.92 25.78
CA ASP A 669 -12.21 56.86 25.73
C ASP A 669 -13.49 57.27 24.97
N GLU A 670 -13.85 58.56 25.02
CA GLU A 670 -14.95 59.13 24.23
C GLU A 670 -14.64 59.12 22.73
N GLN A 671 -13.44 59.55 22.32
CA GLN A 671 -13.02 59.53 20.92
C GLN A 671 -12.87 58.10 20.38
N LEU A 672 -12.40 57.17 21.20
CA LEU A 672 -12.29 55.76 20.83
C LEU A 672 -13.67 55.12 20.63
N LEU A 673 -14.64 55.46 21.48
CA LEU A 673 -16.04 55.03 21.35
C LEU A 673 -16.70 55.59 20.07
N GLU A 674 -16.51 56.87 19.78
CA GLU A 674 -16.97 57.47 18.51
C GLU A 674 -16.33 56.76 17.31
N TYR A 675 -15.02 56.52 17.35
CA TYR A 675 -14.29 55.88 16.25
C TYR A 675 -14.79 54.47 15.92
N ILE A 676 -14.97 53.59 16.92
CA ILE A 676 -15.46 52.22 16.68
C ILE A 676 -16.92 52.17 16.21
N ASN A 677 -17.70 53.22 16.50
CA ASN A 677 -19.09 53.34 16.06
C ASN A 677 -19.20 53.94 14.64
N ASP A 678 -18.33 54.86 14.26
CA ASP A 678 -18.44 55.56 12.97
C ASP A 678 -17.72 54.83 11.83
N TRP A 679 -16.80 53.91 12.14
CA TRP A 679 -16.05 53.19 11.11
C TRP A 679 -16.90 52.10 10.42
N GLU A 680 -17.20 52.30 9.12
CA GLU A 680 -18.07 51.40 8.32
C GLU A 680 -17.35 50.64 7.19
N ASN A 681 -16.10 50.99 6.88
CA ASN A 681 -15.47 50.58 5.62
C ASN A 681 -14.66 49.28 5.72
N SER A 682 -15.24 48.12 5.43
CA SER A 682 -14.42 46.93 5.12
C SER A 682 -13.70 47.15 3.78
N LEU A 683 -12.37 47.25 3.82
CA LEU A 683 -11.54 47.54 2.66
C LEU A 683 -10.37 46.56 2.63
N ARG A 684 -9.94 46.14 1.44
CA ARG A 684 -8.67 45.44 1.31
C ARG A 684 -7.53 46.44 1.37
N ASP A 685 -6.43 46.07 2.02
CA ASP A 685 -5.24 46.92 2.05
C ASP A 685 -4.78 47.20 0.60
N PRO A 686 -4.55 48.47 0.23
CA PRO A 686 -4.20 48.84 -1.14
C PRO A 686 -2.88 48.23 -1.65
N LYS A 687 -1.99 47.83 -0.75
CA LYS A 687 -0.66 47.27 -1.03
C LYS A 687 -0.61 45.74 -0.89
N ASN A 688 -1.57 45.13 -0.19
CA ASN A 688 -1.66 43.68 -0.03
C ASN A 688 -3.12 43.21 0.06
N TRP A 689 -3.64 42.63 -1.02
CA TRP A 689 -5.02 42.17 -1.11
C TRP A 689 -5.38 41.02 -0.15
N LEU A 690 -4.38 40.31 0.40
CA LEU A 690 -4.54 39.28 1.44
C LEU A 690 -4.72 39.88 2.84
N ILE A 691 -4.54 41.20 2.99
CA ILE A 691 -4.83 41.91 4.22
C ILE A 691 -6.21 42.57 4.06
N GLU A 692 -7.17 42.07 4.81
CA GLU A 692 -8.50 42.69 4.88
C GLU A 692 -8.55 43.59 6.12
N ILE A 693 -8.84 44.87 5.90
CA ILE A 693 -9.11 45.84 6.96
C ILE A 693 -10.60 45.75 7.27
N ASN A 694 -10.93 45.17 8.42
CA ASN A 694 -12.33 44.91 8.77
C ASN A 694 -12.64 45.13 10.26
N ILE A 695 -13.93 45.07 10.57
CA ILE A 695 -14.48 45.33 11.91
C ILE A 695 -13.94 44.30 12.91
N SER A 696 -13.84 43.02 12.51
CA SER A 696 -13.26 41.97 13.33
C SER A 696 -11.82 42.27 13.78
N ALA A 697 -10.95 42.75 12.89
CA ALA A 697 -9.60 43.13 13.27
C ALA A 697 -9.55 44.41 14.10
N LEU A 698 -10.41 45.40 13.82
CA LEU A 698 -10.55 46.58 14.68
C LEU A 698 -10.98 46.17 16.09
N ALA A 699 -11.91 45.23 16.23
CA ALA A 699 -12.36 44.71 17.52
C ALA A 699 -11.23 43.98 18.27
N SER A 700 -10.37 43.25 17.57
CA SER A 700 -9.18 42.63 18.16
C SER A 700 -8.12 43.65 18.61
N ALA A 701 -7.90 44.72 17.84
CA ALA A 701 -7.02 45.81 18.26
C ALA A 701 -7.62 46.55 19.47
N PHE A 702 -8.93 46.79 19.46
CA PHE A 702 -9.68 47.36 20.57
C PHE A 702 -9.53 46.53 21.86
N GLU A 703 -9.68 45.20 21.81
CA GLU A 703 -9.40 44.32 22.97
C GLU A 703 -7.97 44.52 23.51
N THR A 704 -6.99 44.68 22.62
CA THR A 704 -5.60 44.89 23.03
C THR A 704 -5.41 46.24 23.72
N VAL A 705 -6.05 47.31 23.23
CA VAL A 705 -6.06 48.63 23.89
C VAL A 705 -6.77 48.56 25.24
N LEU A 706 -7.89 47.82 25.31
CA LEU A 706 -8.61 47.62 26.56
C LEU A 706 -7.68 47.02 27.62
N ARG A 707 -6.97 45.93 27.30
CA ARG A 707 -6.09 45.25 28.25
C ARG A 707 -4.83 46.03 28.61
N SER A 708 -4.19 46.65 27.62
CA SER A 708 -2.88 47.31 27.80
C SER A 708 -2.96 48.72 28.40
N LYS A 709 -4.12 49.38 28.34
CA LYS A 709 -4.29 50.74 28.89
C LYS A 709 -5.57 50.92 29.71
N VAL A 710 -6.73 50.64 29.12
CA VAL A 710 -8.02 51.00 29.73
C VAL A 710 -8.26 50.27 31.04
N LEU A 711 -8.05 48.95 31.09
CA LEU A 711 -8.25 48.14 32.28
C LEU A 711 -7.17 48.39 33.36
N LEU A 712 -6.05 49.03 33.03
CA LEU A 712 -5.04 49.41 34.04
C LEU A 712 -5.46 50.63 34.87
N GLU A 713 -6.42 51.43 34.36
CA GLU A 713 -6.89 52.66 34.99
C GLU A 713 -8.40 52.59 35.29
N SER A 714 -8.75 52.54 36.58
CA SER A 714 -10.14 52.36 37.04
C SER A 714 -11.13 53.37 36.45
N THR A 715 -10.76 54.65 36.34
CA THR A 715 -11.61 55.70 35.76
C THR A 715 -11.92 55.46 34.27
N ARG A 716 -10.98 54.88 33.52
CA ARG A 716 -11.15 54.54 32.11
C ARG A 716 -11.98 53.27 31.95
N ALA A 717 -11.71 52.24 32.75
CA ALA A 717 -12.53 51.03 32.76
C ALA A 717 -14.00 51.33 33.10
N GLU A 718 -14.25 52.17 34.12
CA GLU A 718 -15.60 52.60 34.50
C GLU A 718 -16.35 53.28 33.35
N PHE A 719 -15.65 54.05 32.51
CA PHE A 719 -16.26 54.70 31.34
C PHE A 719 -16.90 53.66 30.41
N TRP A 720 -16.18 52.60 30.05
CA TRP A 720 -16.69 51.59 29.12
C TRP A 720 -17.85 50.78 29.68
N PHE A 721 -17.80 50.40 30.96
CA PHE A 721 -18.92 49.71 31.60
C PHE A 721 -20.17 50.60 31.73
N LYS A 722 -20.01 51.90 32.05
CA LYS A 722 -21.12 52.86 32.14
C LYS A 722 -21.72 53.19 30.78
N ASN A 723 -20.90 53.28 29.73
CA ASN A 723 -21.31 53.66 28.37
C ASN A 723 -21.62 52.46 27.45
N ARG A 724 -21.72 51.24 27.96
CA ARG A 724 -21.99 50.01 27.19
C ARG A 724 -23.17 50.09 26.22
N GLU A 725 -24.19 50.91 26.52
CA GLU A 725 -25.37 51.08 25.66
C GLU A 725 -25.12 51.97 24.44
N ARG A 726 -24.03 52.75 24.46
CA ARG A 726 -23.60 53.60 23.35
C ARG A 726 -22.75 52.85 22.34
N ILE A 727 -22.37 51.60 22.60
CA ILE A 727 -21.64 50.75 21.65
C ILE A 727 -22.64 50.23 20.61
N ALA A 728 -22.53 50.73 19.37
CA ALA A 728 -23.49 50.43 18.31
C ALA A 728 -23.40 48.98 17.80
N ARG A 729 -22.17 48.43 17.74
CA ARG A 729 -21.92 47.09 17.19
C ARG A 729 -21.66 46.05 18.29
N PRO A 730 -22.46 44.96 18.36
CA PRO A 730 -22.32 43.92 19.38
C PRO A 730 -20.92 43.29 19.48
N ILE A 731 -20.18 43.20 18.37
CA ILE A 731 -18.82 42.64 18.34
C ILE A 731 -17.89 43.32 19.36
N TYR A 732 -17.94 44.65 19.52
CA TYR A 732 -17.08 45.33 20.50
C TYR A 732 -17.46 45.02 21.95
N VAL A 733 -18.73 44.74 22.22
CA VAL A 733 -19.16 44.25 23.54
C VAL A 733 -18.59 42.85 23.80
N ARG A 734 -18.60 41.96 22.80
CA ARG A 734 -17.98 40.63 22.91
C ARG A 734 -16.48 40.74 23.19
N PHE A 735 -15.78 41.62 22.50
CA PHE A 735 -14.34 41.83 22.70
C PHE A 735 -14.04 42.54 24.03
N LEU A 736 -14.95 43.37 24.57
CA LEU A 736 -14.86 43.86 25.95
C LEU A 736 -14.99 42.72 26.98
N ILE A 737 -15.93 41.78 26.78
CA ILE A 737 -16.04 40.58 27.62
C ILE A 737 -14.76 39.74 27.52
N ARG A 738 -14.26 39.53 26.30
CA ARG A 738 -13.04 38.77 26.05
C ARG A 738 -11.82 39.39 26.72
N ALA A 739 -11.68 40.72 26.68
CA ALA A 739 -10.59 41.43 27.35
C ALA A 739 -10.54 41.11 28.86
N VAL A 740 -11.68 41.19 29.56
CA VAL A 740 -11.77 40.84 30.99
C VAL A 740 -11.61 39.34 31.22
N SER A 741 -12.07 38.51 30.27
CA SER A 741 -11.89 37.06 30.33
C SER A 741 -10.42 36.66 30.30
N GLU A 742 -9.61 37.31 29.47
CA GLU A 742 -8.15 37.10 29.42
C GLU A 742 -7.45 37.58 30.70
N GLU A 743 -7.88 38.69 31.30
CA GLU A 743 -7.39 39.11 32.61
C GLU A 743 -7.75 38.08 33.70
N THR A 744 -8.96 37.51 33.64
CA THR A 744 -9.42 36.47 34.56
C THR A 744 -8.59 35.19 34.43
N LYS A 745 -8.24 34.76 33.22
CA LYS A 745 -7.31 33.64 32.97
C LYS A 745 -5.94 33.88 33.59
N ASN A 746 -5.47 35.14 33.59
CA ASN A 746 -4.21 35.56 34.20
C ASN A 746 -4.32 35.83 35.71
N ASN A 747 -5.41 35.42 36.36
CA ASN A 747 -5.70 35.61 37.78
C ASN A 747 -5.86 37.08 38.21
N ASN A 748 -6.22 37.96 37.29
CA ASN A 748 -6.58 39.35 37.57
C ASN A 748 -8.12 39.50 37.62
N PHE A 749 -8.64 39.76 38.82
CA PHE A 749 -10.08 39.73 39.11
C PHE A 749 -10.69 41.12 39.38
N LEU A 750 -9.98 42.20 39.05
CA LEU A 750 -10.33 43.57 39.44
C LEU A 750 -11.75 43.98 39.01
N TYR A 751 -12.15 43.64 37.79
CA TYR A 751 -13.44 44.05 37.19
C TYR A 751 -14.48 42.94 37.10
N LEU A 752 -14.37 41.91 37.95
CA LEU A 752 -15.32 40.79 37.92
C LEU A 752 -16.76 41.25 38.20
N SER A 753 -16.98 42.21 39.10
CA SER A 753 -18.34 42.65 39.40
C SER A 753 -18.99 43.31 38.18
N GLU A 754 -18.26 44.22 37.54
CA GLU A 754 -18.68 45.00 36.38
C GLU A 754 -18.92 44.10 35.18
N ILE A 755 -18.06 43.11 34.94
CA ILE A 755 -18.25 42.18 33.81
C ILE A 755 -19.44 41.24 34.03
N PHE A 756 -19.73 40.80 35.26
CA PHE A 756 -20.95 40.03 35.53
C PHE A 756 -22.21 40.86 35.28
N ASP A 757 -22.19 42.15 35.63
CA ASP A 757 -23.31 43.05 35.37
C ASP A 757 -23.47 43.31 33.85
N LEU A 758 -22.35 43.41 33.10
CA LEU A 758 -22.37 43.46 31.64
C LEU A 758 -22.93 42.18 31.02
N CYS A 759 -22.49 41.00 31.48
CA CYS A 759 -23.00 39.71 31.04
C CYS A 759 -24.51 39.59 31.26
N GLN A 760 -24.99 40.00 32.44
CA GLN A 760 -26.42 40.03 32.75
C GLN A 760 -27.18 40.93 31.77
N TRP A 761 -26.66 42.13 31.48
CA TRP A 761 -27.24 43.05 30.50
C TRP A 761 -27.27 42.45 29.08
N VAL A 762 -26.19 41.79 28.62
CA VAL A 762 -26.16 41.12 27.31
C VAL A 762 -27.29 40.09 27.19
N LEU A 763 -27.53 39.31 28.24
CA LEU A 763 -28.59 38.29 28.25
C LEU A 763 -30.02 38.87 28.23
N THR A 764 -30.20 40.19 28.45
CA THR A 764 -31.50 40.87 28.26
C THR A 764 -31.78 41.28 26.81
N LYS A 765 -30.75 41.32 25.95
CA LYS A 765 -30.91 41.70 24.54
C LYS A 765 -31.65 40.60 23.76
N PRO A 766 -32.49 40.91 22.77
CA PRO A 766 -33.24 39.90 22.02
C PRO A 766 -32.30 38.94 21.28
N GLY A 767 -32.64 37.64 21.29
CA GLY A 767 -32.03 36.65 20.39
C GLY A 767 -32.87 36.56 19.13
N GLU A 768 -32.23 36.65 17.96
CA GLU A 768 -32.73 36.64 16.56
C GLU A 768 -34.23 36.84 16.26
N ILE A 769 -34.51 37.69 15.26
CA ILE A 769 -35.82 37.87 14.61
C ILE A 769 -35.91 36.83 13.47
N ASP A 770 -37.04 36.11 13.40
CA ASP A 770 -37.39 35.21 12.29
C ASP A 770 -37.44 35.97 10.95
N GLU A 771 -36.73 35.49 9.91
CA GLU A 771 -37.28 35.15 8.57
C GLU A 771 -36.28 35.19 7.39
N ASP A 772 -36.30 34.08 6.64
CA ASP A 772 -36.41 33.86 5.18
C ASP A 772 -35.69 34.69 4.10
N ASP A 773 -34.96 35.78 4.38
CA ASP A 773 -34.23 36.51 3.31
C ASP A 773 -32.72 36.22 3.33
N ARG A 774 -32.20 35.65 2.23
CA ARG A 774 -30.82 35.14 2.13
C ARG A 774 -29.78 36.21 1.84
N THR A 775 -30.19 37.46 1.57
CA THR A 775 -29.29 38.51 1.11
C THR A 775 -28.87 39.53 2.17
N ASP A 776 -29.55 39.60 3.34
CA ASP A 776 -29.28 40.65 4.34
C ASP A 776 -29.57 40.22 5.80
N ARG A 777 -28.76 39.28 6.34
CA ARG A 777 -28.95 38.68 7.68
C ARG A 777 -28.37 39.55 8.81
N PRO A 778 -28.98 39.57 10.02
CA PRO A 778 -28.36 40.19 11.19
C PRO A 778 -26.95 39.68 11.44
N HIS A 779 -26.01 40.58 11.79
CA HIS A 779 -24.60 40.25 12.02
C HIS A 779 -24.05 41.01 13.23
N GLU A 780 -23.06 40.47 13.95
CA GLU A 780 -22.50 41.12 15.15
C GLU A 780 -21.66 42.37 14.83
N GLU A 781 -21.21 42.49 13.57
CA GLU A 781 -20.50 43.66 13.05
C GLU A 781 -21.44 44.75 12.53
N SER A 782 -22.75 44.48 12.39
CA SER A 782 -23.71 45.45 11.90
C SER A 782 -24.21 46.35 13.02
N SER A 783 -24.21 47.67 12.80
CA SER A 783 -24.89 48.66 13.65
C SER A 783 -26.39 48.74 13.35
N ASP A 784 -26.80 48.47 12.11
CA ASP A 784 -28.19 48.59 11.66
C ASP A 784 -29.04 47.36 12.00
N ARG A 785 -28.43 46.17 11.91
CA ARG A 785 -29.06 44.88 12.24
C ARG A 785 -28.17 44.07 13.21
N PRO A 786 -28.00 44.55 14.46
CA PRO A 786 -27.08 43.97 15.42
C PRO A 786 -27.51 42.55 15.86
N ALA A 787 -26.63 41.56 15.67
CA ALA A 787 -26.83 40.20 16.19
C ALA A 787 -26.15 40.00 17.55
N TRP A 788 -26.93 39.66 18.57
CA TRP A 788 -26.43 39.47 19.94
C TRP A 788 -26.06 38.02 20.28
N ASN A 789 -26.43 37.03 19.46
CA ASN A 789 -26.11 35.62 19.69
C ASN A 789 -24.58 35.34 19.81
N PRO A 790 -23.72 35.88 18.92
CA PRO A 790 -22.26 35.76 19.09
C PRO A 790 -21.74 36.38 20.40
N VAL A 791 -22.37 37.46 20.89
CA VAL A 791 -21.99 38.08 22.17
C VAL A 791 -22.41 37.21 23.36
N ARG A 792 -23.58 36.56 23.28
CA ARG A 792 -24.03 35.57 24.28
C ARG A 792 -23.07 34.38 24.35
N ARG A 793 -22.51 33.93 23.22
CA ARG A 793 -21.42 32.94 23.21
C ARG A 793 -20.22 33.43 24.02
N GLY A 794 -19.80 34.68 23.84
CA GLY A 794 -18.75 35.30 24.64
C GLY A 794 -19.04 35.34 26.15
N VAL A 795 -20.30 35.53 26.55
CA VAL A 795 -20.72 35.41 27.97
C VAL A 795 -20.48 33.98 28.47
N ILE A 796 -20.85 32.97 27.69
CA ILE A 796 -20.66 31.56 28.07
C ILE A 796 -19.17 31.23 28.15
N ASP A 797 -18.37 31.67 27.19
CA ASP A 797 -16.92 31.44 27.18
C ASP A 797 -16.27 32.02 28.44
N PHE A 798 -16.70 33.22 28.86
CA PHE A 798 -16.29 33.83 30.13
C PHE A 798 -16.68 32.97 31.34
N LEU A 799 -17.92 32.47 31.39
CA LEU A 799 -18.39 31.63 32.48
C LEU A 799 -17.63 30.28 32.54
N GLU A 800 -17.34 29.67 31.38
CA GLU A 800 -16.50 28.46 31.28
C GLU A 800 -15.10 28.71 31.85
N ILE A 801 -14.48 29.84 31.51
CA ILE A 801 -13.19 30.25 32.10
C ILE A 801 -13.31 30.33 33.62
N CYS A 802 -14.37 30.97 34.13
CA CYS A 802 -14.57 31.16 35.56
C CYS A 802 -14.71 29.85 36.36
N VAL A 803 -15.17 28.76 35.73
CA VAL A 803 -15.41 27.45 36.38
C VAL A 803 -14.48 26.33 35.87
N SER A 804 -13.57 26.64 34.94
CA SER A 804 -12.61 25.71 34.36
C SER A 804 -11.71 25.07 35.43
N LYS A 805 -11.08 23.93 35.10
CA LYS A 805 -10.25 23.17 36.04
C LYS A 805 -9.17 24.00 36.73
N ASP A 806 -8.58 24.94 36.00
CA ASP A 806 -7.49 25.81 36.46
C ASP A 806 -7.97 27.20 36.93
N ALA A 807 -9.29 27.39 37.05
CA ALA A 807 -9.87 28.67 37.46
C ALA A 807 -9.57 29.00 38.93
N ASN A 808 -9.08 30.23 39.18
CA ASN A 808 -8.92 30.81 40.51
C ASN A 808 -9.96 31.90 40.83
N THR A 809 -11.09 31.92 40.11
CA THR A 809 -12.17 32.88 40.33
C THR A 809 -12.63 32.88 41.79
N PRO A 810 -12.80 34.04 42.46
CA PRO A 810 -13.25 34.09 43.84
C PRO A 810 -14.65 33.50 44.04
N LEU A 811 -14.80 32.67 45.08
CA LEU A 811 -16.08 32.04 45.45
C LEU A 811 -17.21 33.03 45.78
N SER A 812 -16.91 34.29 46.08
CA SER A 812 -17.92 35.34 46.28
C SER A 812 -18.82 35.53 45.05
N TYR A 813 -18.37 35.14 43.86
CA TYR A 813 -19.12 35.20 42.61
C TYR A 813 -19.91 33.93 42.28
N ARG A 814 -19.86 32.88 43.12
CA ARG A 814 -20.60 31.61 42.94
C ARG A 814 -22.06 31.84 42.55
N LYS A 815 -22.76 32.72 43.29
CA LYS A 815 -24.17 33.05 43.03
C LYS A 815 -24.36 33.73 41.68
N LYS A 816 -23.54 34.73 41.33
CA LYS A 816 -23.65 35.44 40.03
C LYS A 816 -23.43 34.48 38.85
N ILE A 817 -22.43 33.60 38.95
CA ILE A 817 -22.15 32.57 37.91
C ILE A 817 -23.36 31.63 37.77
N ALA A 818 -23.86 31.10 38.89
CA ALA A 818 -25.02 30.21 38.89
C ALA A 818 -26.26 30.88 38.29
N ASP A 819 -26.56 32.13 38.65
CA ASP A 819 -27.73 32.88 38.16
C ASP A 819 -27.64 33.15 36.64
N LEU A 820 -26.44 33.42 36.10
CA LEU A 820 -26.25 33.60 34.65
C LEU A 820 -26.39 32.29 33.88
N LEU A 821 -25.76 31.20 34.36
CA LEU A 821 -25.91 29.88 33.74
C LEU A 821 -27.36 29.41 33.77
N ARG A 822 -28.06 29.65 34.88
CA ARG A 822 -29.50 29.40 35.03
C ARG A 822 -30.30 30.09 33.93
N LEU A 823 -30.04 31.38 33.70
CA LEU A 823 -30.74 32.16 32.68
C LEU A 823 -30.49 31.63 31.27
N ILE A 824 -29.23 31.31 30.94
CA ILE A 824 -28.86 30.82 29.60
C ILE A 824 -29.50 29.45 29.32
N CYS A 825 -29.49 28.55 30.31
CA CYS A 825 -30.03 27.20 30.13
C CYS A 825 -31.53 27.18 29.80
N VAL A 826 -32.30 28.21 30.14
CA VAL A 826 -33.75 28.25 29.89
C VAL A 826 -34.15 29.17 28.71
N GLN A 827 -33.18 29.71 27.98
CA GLN A 827 -33.42 30.54 26.79
C GLN A 827 -33.50 29.70 25.51
N ARG A 828 -34.26 30.20 24.52
CA ARG A 828 -34.30 29.63 23.17
C ARG A 828 -32.91 29.71 22.53
N ASP A 829 -32.50 28.62 21.91
CA ASP A 829 -31.29 28.46 21.10
C ASP A 829 -31.75 27.95 19.73
N SER A 830 -31.97 28.88 18.79
CA SER A 830 -32.62 28.60 17.50
C SER A 830 -31.98 27.43 16.75
N ARG A 831 -30.64 27.34 16.76
CA ARG A 831 -29.94 26.26 16.06
C ARG A 831 -30.25 24.88 16.62
N LEU A 832 -30.31 24.75 17.96
CA LEU A 832 -30.69 23.51 18.62
C LEU A 832 -32.19 23.23 18.50
N ASP A 833 -33.01 24.25 18.73
CA ASP A 833 -34.46 24.14 18.78
C ASP A 833 -35.08 23.85 17.40
N ASP A 834 -34.50 24.43 16.34
CA ASP A 834 -34.93 24.26 14.95
C ASP A 834 -34.25 23.05 14.28
N GLY A 835 -33.34 22.36 14.97
CA GLY A 835 -32.69 21.12 14.52
C GLY A 835 -31.65 21.32 13.40
N VAL A 836 -30.99 22.47 13.36
CA VAL A 836 -29.98 22.81 12.34
C VAL A 836 -28.66 22.10 12.63
N THR A 837 -28.21 21.24 11.71
CA THR A 837 -26.96 20.48 11.87
C THR A 837 -25.72 21.35 11.68
N THR A 838 -24.71 21.14 12.52
CA THR A 838 -23.43 21.87 12.47
C THR A 838 -22.50 21.39 11.36
N ILE A 839 -22.52 20.09 11.04
CA ILE A 839 -21.68 19.47 10.00
C ILE A 839 -22.53 19.23 8.75
N LEU A 840 -22.09 19.79 7.61
CA LEU A 840 -22.72 19.54 6.31
C LEU A 840 -22.66 18.03 6.00
N ASN A 841 -23.81 17.43 5.72
CA ASN A 841 -24.00 16.03 5.31
C ASN A 841 -23.87 14.94 6.41
N ARG A 842 -23.82 15.29 7.70
CA ARG A 842 -23.87 14.28 8.78
C ARG A 842 -24.53 14.83 10.06
N ARG A 843 -25.52 14.11 10.58
CA ARG A 843 -26.14 14.41 11.89
C ARG A 843 -25.33 13.76 13.01
N ASP A 844 -24.75 14.57 13.90
CA ASP A 844 -24.11 14.11 15.14
C ASP A 844 -24.61 14.97 16.33
N PRO A 845 -25.59 14.47 17.12
CA PRO A 845 -26.23 15.25 18.16
C PRO A 845 -25.28 15.80 19.22
N LEU A 846 -24.19 15.10 19.56
CA LEU A 846 -23.21 15.61 20.51
C LEU A 846 -22.45 16.82 19.95
N SER A 847 -22.01 16.76 18.68
CA SER A 847 -21.39 17.91 18.00
C SER A 847 -22.34 19.11 17.96
N ASP A 848 -23.63 18.89 17.72
CA ASP A 848 -24.61 19.97 17.78
C ASP A 848 -24.73 20.56 19.19
N ALA A 849 -24.69 19.74 20.25
CA ALA A 849 -24.73 20.25 21.63
C ALA A 849 -23.54 21.13 21.98
N ILE A 850 -22.30 20.68 21.69
CA ILE A 850 -21.06 21.36 22.11
C ILE A 850 -20.71 22.59 21.26
N ASN A 851 -21.45 22.86 20.18
CA ASN A 851 -21.23 24.02 19.32
C ASN A 851 -22.31 25.10 19.44
N ASN A 852 -23.32 24.90 20.29
CA ASN A 852 -24.41 25.86 20.46
C ASN A 852 -24.53 26.36 21.91
N PRO A 853 -24.86 27.66 22.12
CA PRO A 853 -24.85 28.34 23.42
C PRO A 853 -25.47 27.54 24.58
N ARG A 854 -26.68 26.98 24.40
CA ARG A 854 -27.37 26.29 25.51
C ARG A 854 -26.69 24.98 25.90
N GLY A 855 -26.19 24.22 24.93
CA GLY A 855 -25.46 22.98 25.21
C GLY A 855 -24.15 23.24 25.94
N ILE A 856 -23.44 24.31 25.56
CA ILE A 856 -22.17 24.66 26.21
C ILE A 856 -22.41 25.23 27.62
N ALA A 857 -23.48 26.00 27.81
CA ALA A 857 -23.90 26.42 29.14
C ALA A 857 -24.24 25.22 30.05
N LEU A 858 -24.87 24.16 29.54
CA LEU A 858 -25.10 22.93 30.30
C LEU A 858 -23.79 22.24 30.68
N GLU A 859 -22.76 22.24 29.82
CA GLU A 859 -21.42 21.74 30.18
C GLU A 859 -20.75 22.63 31.25
N ALA A 860 -20.89 23.95 31.15
CA ALA A 860 -20.42 24.90 32.15
C ALA A 860 -21.11 24.73 33.52
N VAL A 861 -22.38 24.31 33.57
CA VAL A 861 -23.09 23.96 34.83
C VAL A 861 -22.42 22.78 35.53
N ILE A 862 -21.92 21.79 34.78
CA ILE A 862 -21.13 20.70 35.37
C ILE A 862 -19.78 21.23 35.87
N GLY A 863 -19.14 22.11 35.10
CA GLY A 863 -17.91 22.81 35.49
C GLY A 863 -18.06 23.59 36.80
N LEU A 864 -19.18 24.31 36.97
CA LEU A 864 -19.54 25.04 38.20
C LEU A 864 -19.50 24.12 39.43
N GLY A 865 -20.11 22.94 39.36
CA GLY A 865 -20.10 21.97 40.46
C GLY A 865 -18.69 21.52 40.84
N PHE A 866 -17.85 21.19 39.86
CA PHE A 866 -16.46 20.79 40.14
C PHE A 866 -15.61 21.95 40.65
N TRP A 867 -15.83 23.18 40.17
CA TRP A 867 -15.14 24.37 40.67
C TRP A 867 -15.49 24.67 42.13
N ILE A 868 -16.77 24.59 42.51
CA ILE A 868 -17.19 24.72 43.90
C ILE A 868 -16.51 23.65 44.76
N ARG A 869 -16.52 22.38 44.33
CA ARG A 869 -15.90 21.28 45.10
C ARG A 869 -14.39 21.33 45.20
N ARG A 870 -13.70 21.89 44.21
CA ARG A 870 -12.26 22.14 44.36
C ARG A 870 -11.97 23.13 45.49
N SER A 871 -12.88 24.08 45.70
CA SER A 871 -12.73 25.12 46.73
C SER A 871 -13.33 24.71 48.08
N ILE A 872 -14.42 23.92 48.08
CA ILE A 872 -15.14 23.42 49.25
C ILE A 872 -15.51 21.94 48.98
N PRO A 873 -14.64 20.97 49.32
CA PRO A 873 -14.78 19.56 48.94
C PRO A 873 -16.13 18.91 49.26
N ASP A 874 -16.71 19.24 50.41
CA ASP A 874 -17.95 18.64 50.91
C ASP A 874 -19.22 19.44 50.56
N ASP A 875 -19.11 20.43 49.68
CA ASP A 875 -20.26 21.24 49.28
C ASP A 875 -21.30 20.39 48.51
N PRO A 876 -22.61 20.56 48.83
CA PRO A 876 -23.67 19.83 48.15
C PRO A 876 -23.88 20.24 46.69
N VAL A 877 -23.31 21.38 46.26
CA VAL A 877 -23.42 21.94 44.90
C VAL A 877 -24.86 22.00 44.39
N SER A 878 -25.79 22.37 45.27
CA SER A 878 -27.24 22.35 45.02
C SER A 878 -27.65 23.15 43.78
N GLU A 879 -26.88 24.20 43.43
CA GLU A 879 -27.13 25.01 42.25
C GLU A 879 -27.06 24.21 40.94
N VAL A 880 -26.22 23.17 40.86
CA VAL A 880 -26.15 22.30 39.68
C VAL A 880 -27.49 21.61 39.49
N GLY A 881 -28.02 20.97 40.55
CA GLY A 881 -29.33 20.33 40.53
C GLY A 881 -30.46 21.32 40.25
N ASP A 882 -30.45 22.49 40.89
CA ASP A 882 -31.49 23.51 40.73
C ASP A 882 -31.57 24.07 39.29
N ILE A 883 -30.43 24.29 38.64
CA ILE A 883 -30.36 24.79 37.26
C ILE A 883 -30.87 23.71 36.30
N LEU A 884 -30.41 22.47 36.48
CA LEU A 884 -30.84 21.35 35.65
C LEU A 884 -32.33 21.05 35.82
N ASP A 885 -32.86 21.07 37.05
CA ASP A 885 -34.30 20.91 37.32
C ASP A 885 -35.10 21.99 36.60
N GLN A 886 -34.65 23.25 36.61
CA GLN A 886 -35.32 24.32 35.87
C GLN A 886 -35.30 24.11 34.36
N ARG A 887 -34.17 23.67 33.78
CA ARG A 887 -34.10 23.31 32.35
C ARG A 887 -35.08 22.18 32.02
N LEU A 888 -35.19 21.18 32.89
CA LEU A 888 -36.08 20.03 32.73
C LEU A 888 -37.56 20.38 32.99
N MET A 889 -37.86 21.48 33.70
CA MET A 889 -39.23 21.93 33.98
C MET A 889 -39.87 22.76 32.86
N VAL A 890 -39.07 23.45 32.03
CA VAL A 890 -39.61 24.32 30.96
C VAL A 890 -39.93 23.57 29.66
N VAL A 891 -39.99 22.24 29.70
CA VAL A 891 -40.11 21.36 28.53
C VAL A 891 -41.38 21.59 27.69
N ASP A 892 -42.47 22.04 28.31
CA ASP A 892 -43.71 22.37 27.60
C ASP A 892 -43.57 23.58 26.67
N ARG A 893 -42.64 24.49 26.99
CA ARG A 893 -42.32 25.68 26.17
C ARG A 893 -41.06 25.49 25.34
N LEU A 894 -40.09 24.73 25.86
CA LEU A 894 -38.76 24.53 25.28
C LEU A 894 -38.35 23.06 25.45
N PRO A 895 -38.76 22.17 24.52
CA PRO A 895 -38.47 20.74 24.61
C PRO A 895 -36.97 20.42 24.75
N ILE A 896 -36.64 19.28 25.36
CA ILE A 896 -35.26 18.79 25.38
C ILE A 896 -34.92 18.27 23.98
N THR A 897 -33.89 18.83 23.38
CA THR A 897 -33.42 18.44 22.04
C THR A 897 -32.62 17.14 22.08
N PHE A 898 -32.50 16.44 20.95
CA PHE A 898 -31.66 15.23 20.84
C PHE A 898 -30.19 15.51 21.17
N ALA A 899 -29.71 16.71 20.84
CA ALA A 899 -28.38 17.18 21.19
C ALA A 899 -28.18 17.26 22.72
N GLU A 900 -29.16 17.81 23.44
CA GLU A 900 -29.13 17.88 24.90
C GLU A 900 -29.17 16.48 25.54
N TYR A 901 -29.97 15.54 25.01
CA TYR A 901 -29.95 14.15 25.47
C TYR A 901 -28.56 13.51 25.30
N ALA A 902 -27.91 13.70 24.15
CA ALA A 902 -26.54 13.21 23.92
C ALA A 902 -25.54 13.82 24.93
N LEU A 903 -25.63 15.13 25.19
CA LEU A 903 -24.79 15.81 26.18
C LEU A 903 -25.02 15.26 27.60
N PHE A 904 -26.27 15.05 28.02
CA PHE A 904 -26.57 14.44 29.31
C PHE A 904 -26.00 13.03 29.42
N GLY A 905 -26.06 12.24 28.33
CA GLY A 905 -25.40 10.95 28.24
C GLY A 905 -23.89 11.03 28.46
N ARG A 906 -23.21 11.95 27.76
CA ARG A 906 -21.77 12.23 27.94
C ARG A 906 -21.43 12.61 29.39
N GLN A 907 -22.23 13.49 30.00
CA GLN A 907 -21.95 14.08 31.31
C GLN A 907 -22.49 13.24 32.49
N PHE A 908 -23.16 12.11 32.26
CA PHE A 908 -23.81 11.35 33.34
C PHE A 908 -22.86 10.86 34.46
N PRO A 909 -21.64 10.36 34.18
CA PRO A 909 -20.68 10.02 35.24
C PRO A 909 -20.27 11.21 36.10
N ASN A 910 -20.16 12.39 35.48
CA ASN A 910 -19.85 13.64 36.18
C ASN A 910 -21.00 14.06 37.09
N LEU A 911 -22.25 13.95 36.60
CA LEU A 911 -23.46 14.19 37.40
C LEU A 911 -23.54 13.25 38.62
N ILE A 912 -23.21 11.97 38.47
CA ILE A 912 -23.16 11.04 39.62
C ILE A 912 -22.07 11.44 40.61
N THR A 913 -20.92 11.88 40.10
CA THR A 913 -19.81 12.31 40.93
C THR A 913 -20.18 13.56 41.74
N LEU A 914 -20.88 14.52 41.11
CA LEU A 914 -21.37 15.73 41.75
C LEU A 914 -22.57 15.46 42.68
N ASP A 915 -23.64 14.85 42.19
CA ASP A 915 -24.81 14.53 43.02
C ASP A 915 -25.47 13.23 42.55
N ALA A 916 -25.07 12.13 43.18
CA ALA A 916 -25.62 10.81 42.89
C ALA A 916 -27.12 10.69 43.23
N ALA A 917 -27.61 11.43 44.22
CA ALA A 917 -29.03 11.39 44.60
C ALA A 917 -29.87 12.09 43.53
N TRP A 918 -29.43 13.25 43.05
CA TRP A 918 -30.06 13.95 41.93
C TRP A 918 -30.03 13.12 40.64
N ALA A 919 -28.87 12.55 40.30
CA ALA A 919 -28.73 11.72 39.09
C ALA A 919 -29.64 10.48 39.14
N SER A 920 -29.76 9.83 40.31
CA SER A 920 -30.66 8.69 40.52
C SER A 920 -32.13 9.10 40.39
N LYS A 921 -32.52 10.24 40.98
CA LYS A 921 -33.91 10.75 40.92
C LYS A 921 -34.35 11.06 39.48
N HIS A 922 -33.46 11.63 38.67
CA HIS A 922 -33.79 12.10 37.30
C HIS A 922 -33.38 11.12 36.19
N ARG A 923 -32.80 9.96 36.53
CA ARG A 923 -32.33 8.94 35.59
C ARG A 923 -33.35 8.61 34.49
N ALA A 924 -34.62 8.42 34.85
CA ALA A 924 -35.67 8.06 33.88
C ALA A 924 -36.00 9.20 32.90
N LEU A 925 -35.73 10.46 33.25
CA LEU A 925 -35.89 11.61 32.36
C LEU A 925 -34.68 11.77 31.43
N LEU A 926 -33.46 11.54 31.95
CA LEU A 926 -32.23 11.66 31.16
C LEU A 926 -32.04 10.50 30.17
N PHE A 927 -32.53 9.31 30.51
CA PHE A 927 -32.55 8.13 29.65
C PHE A 927 -34.00 7.64 29.44
N PRO A 928 -34.82 8.38 28.68
CA PRO A 928 -36.26 8.17 28.62
C PRO A 928 -36.62 7.00 27.69
N ARG A 929 -36.75 5.79 28.23
CA ARG A 929 -37.08 4.59 27.43
C ARG A 929 -38.37 4.70 26.61
N ALA A 930 -39.33 5.50 27.08
CA ALA A 930 -40.58 5.77 26.36
C ALA A 930 -40.34 6.51 25.02
N ASN A 931 -39.25 7.27 24.89
CA ASN A 931 -38.80 7.90 23.66
C ASN A 931 -37.52 7.21 23.16
N LYS A 932 -37.68 6.23 22.27
CA LYS A 932 -36.58 5.39 21.77
C LYS A 932 -35.43 6.21 21.19
N GLN A 933 -35.71 7.27 20.43
CA GLN A 933 -34.66 8.08 19.80
C GLN A 933 -33.88 8.89 20.84
N ALA A 934 -34.57 9.57 21.76
CA ALA A 934 -33.91 10.33 22.84
C ALA A 934 -33.06 9.43 23.75
N TRP A 935 -33.58 8.27 24.13
CA TRP A 935 -32.81 7.26 24.86
C TRP A 935 -31.58 6.79 24.05
N THR A 936 -31.74 6.59 22.73
CA THR A 936 -30.65 6.17 21.85
C THR A 936 -29.54 7.21 21.81
N ASP A 937 -29.87 8.49 21.61
CA ASP A 937 -28.89 9.57 21.55
C ASP A 937 -28.16 9.76 22.90
N ALA A 938 -28.88 9.67 24.03
CA ALA A 938 -28.27 9.71 25.36
C ALA A 938 -27.38 8.48 25.64
N PHE A 939 -27.92 7.28 25.52
CA PHE A 939 -27.24 6.05 25.95
C PHE A 939 -26.08 5.67 25.02
N ARG A 940 -26.22 5.84 23.70
CA ARG A 940 -25.10 5.59 22.77
C ARG A 940 -23.96 6.57 23.01
N THR A 941 -24.26 7.84 23.26
CA THR A 941 -23.24 8.84 23.58
C THR A 941 -22.56 8.52 24.90
N TYR A 942 -23.33 8.08 25.91
CA TYR A 942 -22.77 7.59 27.17
C TYR A 942 -21.77 6.44 26.95
N ILE A 943 -22.15 5.41 26.18
CA ILE A 943 -21.31 4.24 25.90
C ILE A 943 -20.04 4.59 25.10
N ARG A 944 -20.13 5.50 24.12
CA ARG A 944 -18.99 5.84 23.24
C ARG A 944 -17.95 6.73 23.91
N PHE A 945 -18.39 7.69 24.74
CA PHE A 945 -17.51 8.76 25.23
C PHE A 945 -17.13 8.62 26.71
N ASN A 946 -17.57 7.55 27.39
CA ASN A 946 -17.22 7.29 28.78
C ASN A 946 -16.58 5.91 28.94
N ASN A 947 -15.61 5.82 29.84
CA ASN A 947 -15.10 4.53 30.30
C ASN A 947 -16.16 3.79 31.14
N PRO A 948 -16.06 2.46 31.27
CA PRO A 948 -16.87 1.72 32.21
C PRO A 948 -16.54 2.15 33.64
N TYR A 949 -17.57 2.34 34.48
CA TYR A 949 -17.42 2.66 35.89
C TYR A 949 -18.51 1.93 36.70
N LYS A 950 -18.16 1.41 37.89
CA LYS A 950 -19.09 0.60 38.72
C LYS A 950 -20.35 1.38 39.14
N ARG A 951 -20.18 2.61 39.64
CA ARG A 951 -21.29 3.39 40.20
C ARG A 951 -22.32 3.85 39.14
N PRO A 952 -21.93 4.37 37.96
CA PRO A 952 -22.87 4.57 36.86
C PRO A 952 -23.54 3.29 36.38
N PHE A 953 -22.82 2.17 36.34
CA PHE A 953 -23.41 0.88 35.97
C PHE A 953 -24.52 0.45 36.92
N GLU A 954 -24.39 0.66 38.23
CA GLU A 954 -25.45 0.34 39.20
C GLU A 954 -26.77 1.06 38.89
N LEU A 955 -26.73 2.33 38.45
CA LEU A 955 -27.91 3.11 38.09
C LEU A 955 -28.44 2.83 36.67
N LEU A 956 -27.54 2.48 35.75
CA LEU A 956 -27.87 2.21 34.35
C LEU A 956 -27.96 0.71 34.03
N ARG A 957 -27.90 -0.18 35.03
CA ARG A 957 -27.90 -1.64 34.83
C ARG A 957 -29.03 -2.10 33.93
N GLU A 958 -30.23 -1.59 34.19
CA GLU A 958 -31.38 -1.90 33.36
C GLU A 958 -31.33 -1.25 31.97
N ASP A 959 -30.62 -0.13 31.77
CA ASP A 959 -30.42 0.44 30.42
C ASP A 959 -29.43 -0.40 29.59
N TYR A 960 -28.41 -0.98 30.22
CA TYR A 960 -27.59 -2.00 29.57
C TYR A 960 -28.44 -3.20 29.15
N ALA A 961 -29.32 -3.70 30.02
CA ALA A 961 -30.25 -4.78 29.68
C ALA A 961 -31.21 -4.36 28.55
N TYR A 962 -31.81 -3.18 28.64
CA TYR A 962 -32.69 -2.63 27.62
C TYR A 962 -31.97 -2.44 26.28
N ALA A 963 -30.71 -2.00 26.27
CA ALA A 963 -29.90 -1.88 25.07
C ALA A 963 -29.70 -3.23 24.37
N LEU A 964 -29.48 -4.29 25.15
CA LEU A 964 -29.37 -5.66 24.64
C LEU A 964 -30.71 -6.19 24.11
N ASP A 965 -31.84 -5.80 24.71
CA ASP A 965 -33.18 -6.17 24.23
C ASP A 965 -33.62 -5.42 22.97
N GLN A 966 -33.22 -4.15 22.85
CA GLN A 966 -33.52 -3.31 21.68
C GLN A 966 -32.57 -3.54 20.50
N PHE A 967 -31.59 -4.42 20.65
CA PHE A 967 -30.61 -4.71 19.63
C PHE A 967 -31.28 -5.36 18.41
N ASP A 968 -31.30 -4.66 17.27
CA ASP A 968 -31.79 -5.20 16.00
C ASP A 968 -30.64 -5.85 15.22
N SER A 969 -30.73 -7.15 15.05
CA SER A 969 -29.76 -7.95 14.33
C SER A 969 -29.64 -7.64 12.83
N GLN A 970 -30.60 -6.91 12.23
CA GLN A 970 -30.69 -6.64 10.77
C GLN A 970 -30.21 -5.24 10.33
N SER A 971 -29.88 -4.31 11.23
CA SER A 971 -29.51 -2.94 10.84
C SER A 971 -28.05 -2.84 10.35
N ASN A 972 -27.84 -2.87 9.03
CA ASN A 972 -26.57 -2.64 8.34
C ASN A 972 -26.32 -1.14 8.06
N GLU A 973 -26.26 -0.31 9.11
CA GLU A 973 -25.87 1.11 8.92
C GLU A 973 -24.40 1.32 9.31
N ASP A 974 -23.61 1.87 8.38
CA ASP A 974 -22.16 2.11 8.55
C ASP A 974 -21.80 3.03 9.72
N GLY A 975 -22.77 3.77 10.28
CA GLY A 975 -22.62 4.56 11.51
C GLY A 975 -22.74 3.78 12.83
N ASN A 976 -23.22 2.53 12.82
CA ASN A 976 -23.43 1.70 14.02
C ASN A 976 -22.16 0.97 14.50
N ARG A 977 -21.03 1.03 13.77
CA ARG A 977 -19.87 0.18 14.06
C ARG A 977 -19.28 0.45 15.46
N ASP A 978 -19.16 1.71 15.86
CA ASP A 978 -18.36 2.17 17.02
C ASP A 978 -19.00 1.89 18.41
N TRP A 979 -20.34 2.00 18.55
CA TRP A 979 -20.98 1.91 19.88
C TRP A 979 -21.27 0.47 20.34
N VAL A 980 -21.52 -0.47 19.42
CA VAL A 980 -21.75 -1.88 19.76
C VAL A 980 -20.46 -2.53 20.27
N ASP A 981 -19.33 -2.15 19.67
CA ASP A 981 -18.00 -2.60 20.11
C ASP A 981 -17.72 -2.06 21.52
N SER A 982 -17.99 -0.77 21.74
CA SER A 982 -17.89 -0.14 23.07
C SER A 982 -18.82 -0.79 24.11
N LEU A 983 -20.05 -1.16 23.74
CA LEU A 983 -20.97 -1.89 24.61
C LEU A 983 -20.38 -3.25 25.05
N GLY A 984 -19.86 -4.03 24.10
CA GLY A 984 -19.19 -5.30 24.39
C GLY A 984 -18.01 -5.13 25.34
N GLN A 985 -17.19 -4.10 25.13
CA GLN A 985 -16.06 -3.76 25.99
C GLN A 985 -16.49 -3.40 27.42
N HIS A 986 -17.53 -2.57 27.57
CA HIS A 986 -18.09 -2.22 28.88
C HIS A 986 -18.59 -3.46 29.62
N LEU A 987 -19.38 -4.30 28.95
CA LEU A 987 -19.90 -5.52 29.52
C LEU A 987 -18.75 -6.43 29.97
N PHE A 988 -17.73 -6.64 29.14
CA PHE A 988 -16.56 -7.43 29.52
C PHE A 988 -15.86 -6.88 30.78
N MET A 989 -15.65 -5.57 30.87
CA MET A 989 -15.04 -4.95 32.05
C MET A 989 -15.86 -5.15 33.33
N PHE A 990 -17.20 -5.04 33.25
CA PHE A 990 -18.07 -5.30 34.40
C PHE A 990 -18.06 -6.78 34.84
N TYR A 991 -17.98 -7.71 33.89
CA TYR A 991 -17.73 -9.12 34.19
C TYR A 991 -16.38 -9.31 34.89
N LEU A 992 -15.33 -8.68 34.36
CA LEU A 992 -13.97 -8.78 34.92
C LEU A 992 -13.92 -8.30 36.38
N TRP A 993 -14.71 -7.27 36.71
CA TRP A 993 -14.87 -6.76 38.08
C TRP A 993 -15.81 -7.58 38.97
N GLY A 994 -16.42 -8.65 38.46
CA GLY A 994 -17.30 -9.55 39.21
C GLY A 994 -18.70 -9.00 39.50
N LEU A 995 -19.22 -8.07 38.68
CA LEU A 995 -20.54 -7.47 38.90
C LEU A 995 -21.70 -8.39 38.48
N TYR A 996 -21.43 -9.41 37.66
CA TYR A 996 -22.37 -10.44 37.25
C TYR A 996 -21.61 -11.72 36.82
N PRO A 997 -22.24 -12.91 36.80
CA PRO A 997 -21.57 -14.17 36.46
C PRO A 997 -21.29 -14.29 34.95
N LEU A 998 -20.31 -15.11 34.54
CA LEU A 998 -20.01 -15.32 33.11
C LEU A 998 -21.21 -15.88 32.33
N LYS A 999 -21.97 -16.80 32.94
CA LYS A 999 -23.13 -17.49 32.36
C LYS A 999 -24.27 -17.59 33.36
N GLY A 1000 -25.47 -17.84 32.84
CA GLY A 1000 -26.69 -18.08 33.61
C GLY A 1000 -27.46 -16.79 33.89
N GLU A 1001 -28.37 -16.87 34.87
CA GLU A 1001 -29.25 -15.76 35.20
C GLU A 1001 -28.45 -14.49 35.56
N GLY A 1002 -28.77 -13.38 34.87
CA GLY A 1002 -28.11 -12.10 35.05
C GLY A 1002 -26.79 -11.91 34.28
N SER A 1003 -26.34 -12.88 33.48
CA SER A 1003 -25.15 -12.69 32.61
C SER A 1003 -25.45 -11.79 31.41
N MET A 1004 -25.00 -10.54 31.49
CA MET A 1004 -25.15 -9.59 30.39
C MET A 1004 -24.20 -9.90 29.22
N LEU A 1005 -23.04 -10.51 29.49
CA LEU A 1005 -22.12 -10.92 28.44
C LEU A 1005 -22.72 -12.07 27.61
N GLU A 1006 -23.32 -13.06 28.26
CA GLU A 1006 -24.02 -14.14 27.56
C GLU A 1006 -25.21 -13.61 26.76
N MET A 1007 -25.99 -12.66 27.31
CA MET A 1007 -27.04 -11.96 26.56
C MET A 1007 -26.49 -11.23 25.33
N PHE A 1008 -25.38 -10.50 25.46
CA PHE A 1008 -24.71 -9.82 24.33
C PHE A 1008 -24.37 -10.80 23.22
N TYR A 1009 -23.68 -11.90 23.54
CA TYR A 1009 -23.36 -12.93 22.56
C TYR A 1009 -24.62 -13.54 21.93
N ASN A 1010 -25.66 -13.85 22.71
CA ASN A 1010 -26.90 -14.39 22.16
C ASN A 1010 -27.61 -13.43 21.19
N ARG A 1011 -27.65 -12.13 21.52
CA ARG A 1011 -28.29 -11.09 20.70
C ARG A 1011 -27.50 -10.75 19.44
N THR A 1012 -26.18 -10.92 19.48
CA THR A 1012 -25.27 -10.65 18.35
C THR A 1012 -24.87 -11.91 17.57
N ARG A 1013 -25.61 -13.01 17.72
CA ARG A 1013 -25.32 -14.32 17.07
C ARG A 1013 -25.22 -14.28 15.54
N SER A 1014 -25.93 -13.37 14.89
CA SER A 1014 -25.84 -13.17 13.44
C SER A 1014 -24.66 -12.29 13.01
N GLN A 1015 -23.88 -11.73 13.96
CA GLN A 1015 -22.77 -10.80 13.69
C GLN A 1015 -21.43 -11.25 14.32
N PRO A 1016 -20.84 -12.39 13.91
CA PRO A 1016 -19.58 -12.90 14.47
C PRO A 1016 -18.40 -11.92 14.43
N LYS A 1017 -18.40 -10.95 13.49
CA LYS A 1017 -17.40 -9.87 13.43
C LYS A 1017 -17.36 -9.01 14.69
N LYS A 1018 -18.49 -8.85 15.39
CA LYS A 1018 -18.55 -8.11 16.67
C LYS A 1018 -17.87 -8.87 17.80
N TRP A 1019 -17.96 -10.19 17.77
CA TRP A 1019 -17.25 -11.06 18.71
C TRP A 1019 -15.75 -11.02 18.46
N ALA A 1020 -15.34 -11.09 17.19
CA ALA A 1020 -13.95 -10.92 16.77
C ALA A 1020 -13.36 -9.60 17.26
N ALA A 1021 -14.08 -8.48 17.09
CA ALA A 1021 -13.64 -7.16 17.55
C ALA A 1021 -13.46 -7.11 19.08
N LEU A 1022 -14.38 -7.70 19.85
CA LEU A 1022 -14.27 -7.78 21.31
C LEU A 1022 -13.08 -8.67 21.73
N PHE A 1023 -12.92 -9.84 21.09
CA PHE A 1023 -11.85 -10.78 21.39
C PHE A 1023 -10.46 -10.19 21.09
N ASP A 1024 -10.31 -9.47 19.97
CA ASP A 1024 -9.09 -8.72 19.63
C ASP A 1024 -8.80 -7.62 20.66
N HIS A 1025 -9.82 -6.81 21.01
CA HIS A 1025 -9.68 -5.74 21.99
C HIS A 1025 -9.19 -6.27 23.34
N ILE A 1026 -9.75 -7.38 23.82
CA ILE A 1026 -9.32 -8.04 25.05
C ILE A 1026 -7.86 -8.48 24.93
N GLY A 1027 -7.46 -9.10 23.81
CA GLY A 1027 -6.07 -9.46 23.57
C GLY A 1027 -5.12 -8.27 23.68
N ARG A 1028 -5.47 -7.12 23.09
CA ARG A 1028 -4.68 -5.88 23.19
C ARG A 1028 -4.62 -5.32 24.61
N LEU A 1029 -5.75 -5.33 25.31
CA LEU A 1029 -5.82 -4.91 26.71
C LEU A 1029 -4.86 -5.73 27.57
N LEU A 1030 -4.83 -7.05 27.38
CA LEU A 1030 -4.00 -7.98 28.14
C LEU A 1030 -2.51 -7.89 27.79
N ARG A 1031 -2.18 -7.67 26.51
CA ARG A 1031 -0.79 -7.42 26.08
C ARG A 1031 -0.17 -6.22 26.79
N ASN A 1032 -0.97 -5.18 27.05
CA ASN A 1032 -0.54 -3.95 27.70
C ASN A 1032 -0.68 -3.99 29.23
N ALA A 1033 -1.22 -5.06 29.81
CA ALA A 1033 -1.36 -5.20 31.25
C ALA A 1033 0.01 -5.47 31.90
N GLN A 1034 0.23 -4.89 33.09
CA GLN A 1034 1.41 -5.19 33.91
C GLN A 1034 1.41 -6.67 34.33
N GLU A 1035 2.59 -7.24 34.64
CA GLU A 1035 2.71 -8.67 34.98
C GLU A 1035 1.96 -9.06 36.28
N GLU A 1036 1.80 -8.11 37.22
CA GLU A 1036 1.12 -8.30 38.51
C GLU A 1036 -0.40 -8.03 38.43
N VAL A 1037 -1.14 -8.87 37.67
CA VAL A 1037 -2.61 -8.89 37.72
C VAL A 1037 -3.11 -9.81 38.84
N GLU A 1038 -4.18 -9.43 39.54
CA GLU A 1038 -4.80 -10.25 40.59
C GLU A 1038 -5.29 -11.62 40.05
N GLU A 1039 -5.10 -12.69 40.81
CA GLU A 1039 -5.43 -14.06 40.40
C GLU A 1039 -6.92 -14.25 40.09
N SER A 1040 -7.81 -13.54 40.81
CA SER A 1040 -9.26 -13.58 40.56
C SER A 1040 -9.62 -13.04 39.16
N ILE A 1041 -8.90 -12.02 38.69
CA ILE A 1041 -9.04 -11.41 37.37
C ILE A 1041 -8.51 -12.36 36.29
N LYS A 1042 -7.31 -12.95 36.51
CA LYS A 1042 -6.75 -13.97 35.61
C LYS A 1042 -7.71 -15.14 35.42
N ASN A 1043 -8.30 -15.65 36.50
CA ASN A 1043 -9.29 -16.74 36.44
C ASN A 1043 -10.55 -16.38 35.66
N ARG A 1044 -11.03 -15.13 35.75
CA ARG A 1044 -12.18 -14.66 34.94
C ARG A 1044 -11.82 -14.55 33.46
N ILE A 1045 -10.62 -14.06 33.13
CA ILE A 1045 -10.12 -13.97 31.75
C ILE A 1045 -10.02 -15.37 31.14
N THR A 1046 -9.37 -16.31 31.83
CA THR A 1046 -9.20 -17.68 31.33
C THR A 1046 -10.54 -18.41 31.25
N SER A 1047 -11.45 -18.20 32.20
CA SER A 1047 -12.82 -18.76 32.14
C SER A 1047 -13.61 -18.24 30.94
N PHE A 1048 -13.49 -16.95 30.63
CA PHE A 1048 -14.10 -16.35 29.43
C PHE A 1048 -13.50 -16.96 28.15
N ALA A 1049 -12.16 -17.00 28.04
CA ALA A 1049 -11.49 -17.57 26.87
C ALA A 1049 -11.88 -19.04 26.66
N ASN A 1050 -11.83 -19.87 27.72
CA ASN A 1050 -12.22 -21.27 27.67
C ASN A 1050 -13.69 -21.45 27.23
N TRP A 1051 -14.60 -20.57 27.68
CA TRP A 1051 -15.96 -20.57 27.18
C TRP A 1051 -16.00 -20.30 25.67
N ARG A 1052 -15.35 -19.24 25.19
CA ARG A 1052 -15.40 -18.87 23.77
C ARG A 1052 -14.77 -19.96 22.87
N ILE A 1053 -13.70 -20.59 23.33
CA ILE A 1053 -13.05 -21.71 22.65
C ILE A 1053 -14.02 -22.90 22.53
N ALA A 1054 -14.74 -23.23 23.61
CA ALA A 1054 -15.73 -24.32 23.60
C ALA A 1054 -16.92 -24.05 22.66
N GLU A 1055 -17.30 -22.78 22.42
CA GLU A 1055 -18.32 -22.43 21.41
C GLU A 1055 -17.81 -22.57 19.97
N GLY A 1056 -16.48 -22.54 19.76
CA GLY A 1056 -15.84 -22.87 18.49
C GLY A 1056 -16.18 -21.93 17.32
N ASN A 1057 -16.55 -20.67 17.58
CA ASN A 1057 -16.85 -19.74 16.51
C ASN A 1057 -15.57 -19.31 15.77
N LYS A 1058 -15.47 -19.67 14.49
CA LYS A 1058 -14.25 -19.46 13.69
C LYS A 1058 -13.88 -17.99 13.48
N GLU A 1059 -14.86 -17.10 13.30
CA GLU A 1059 -14.62 -15.66 13.05
C GLU A 1059 -14.13 -14.95 14.32
N GLU A 1060 -14.71 -15.28 15.48
CA GLU A 1060 -14.26 -14.74 16.76
C GLU A 1060 -12.86 -15.25 17.09
N LEU A 1061 -12.68 -16.56 17.03
CA LEU A 1061 -11.43 -17.20 17.41
C LEU A 1061 -10.30 -16.92 16.44
N SER A 1062 -10.55 -16.40 15.23
CA SER A 1062 -9.48 -15.88 14.36
C SER A 1062 -8.89 -14.55 14.85
N ALA A 1063 -9.56 -13.81 15.74
CA ALA A 1063 -9.11 -12.52 16.25
C ALA A 1063 -8.23 -12.62 17.52
N TYR A 1064 -7.36 -13.64 17.56
CA TYR A 1064 -6.57 -13.99 18.75
C TYR A 1064 -5.15 -13.38 18.76
N THR A 1065 -4.82 -12.54 17.77
CA THR A 1065 -3.47 -12.01 17.49
C THR A 1065 -2.66 -11.69 18.75
N PHE A 1066 -3.24 -10.91 19.67
CA PHE A 1066 -2.51 -10.37 20.83
C PHE A 1066 -2.58 -11.22 22.09
N TRP A 1067 -3.39 -12.28 22.11
CA TRP A 1067 -3.52 -13.16 23.29
C TRP A 1067 -2.23 -13.91 23.61
N LEU A 1068 -1.43 -14.21 22.58
CA LEU A 1068 -0.10 -14.80 22.76
C LEU A 1068 0.88 -13.85 23.45
N ASP A 1069 0.70 -12.54 23.38
CA ASP A 1069 1.58 -11.56 24.01
C ASP A 1069 1.14 -11.17 25.43
N ALA A 1070 0.06 -11.75 25.94
CA ALA A 1070 -0.47 -11.46 27.28
C ALA A 1070 0.45 -12.04 28.39
N LYS A 1071 1.58 -11.37 28.67
CA LYS A 1071 2.58 -11.82 29.65
C LYS A 1071 2.05 -11.96 31.08
N CYS A 1072 0.96 -11.25 31.40
CA CYS A 1072 0.22 -11.43 32.66
C CYS A 1072 -0.37 -12.85 32.82
N LEU A 1073 -0.52 -13.62 31.74
CA LEU A 1073 -1.03 -15.00 31.72
C LEU A 1073 0.09 -16.02 31.55
N ASN A 1074 -0.09 -17.21 32.16
CA ASN A 1074 0.88 -18.30 32.13
C ASN A 1074 1.22 -18.73 30.68
N ILE A 1075 2.52 -18.84 30.37
CA ILE A 1075 3.01 -19.17 29.03
C ILE A 1075 2.52 -20.52 28.50
N SER A 1076 2.42 -21.54 29.37
CA SER A 1076 1.93 -22.86 28.98
C SER A 1076 0.44 -22.82 28.65
N TRP A 1077 -0.35 -22.04 29.41
CA TRP A 1077 -1.76 -21.82 29.10
C TRP A 1077 -1.93 -21.06 27.78
N ARG A 1078 -1.14 -20.01 27.55
CA ARG A 1078 -1.17 -19.23 26.29
C ARG A 1078 -0.89 -20.10 25.06
N LEU A 1079 0.19 -20.89 25.10
CA LEU A 1079 0.56 -21.76 23.97
C LEU A 1079 -0.46 -22.88 23.75
N LYS A 1080 -0.95 -23.51 24.82
CA LYS A 1080 -1.97 -24.57 24.70
C LYS A 1080 -3.28 -24.04 24.12
N THR A 1081 -3.73 -22.89 24.64
CA THR A 1081 -4.93 -22.19 24.15
C THR A 1081 -4.77 -21.81 22.68
N PHE A 1082 -3.59 -21.32 22.29
CA PHE A 1082 -3.30 -21.00 20.90
C PHE A 1082 -3.34 -22.25 20.01
N SER A 1083 -2.74 -23.36 20.44
CA SER A 1083 -2.81 -24.63 19.71
C SER A 1083 -4.25 -25.12 19.50
N GLU A 1084 -5.11 -25.01 20.53
CA GLU A 1084 -6.54 -25.38 20.44
C GLU A 1084 -7.32 -24.46 19.49
N ILE A 1085 -7.05 -23.15 19.51
CA ILE A 1085 -7.65 -22.20 18.57
C ILE A 1085 -7.25 -22.51 17.13
N LEU A 1086 -5.98 -22.88 16.90
CA LEU A 1086 -5.50 -23.25 15.57
C LEU A 1086 -6.20 -24.50 15.00
N ASP A 1087 -6.67 -25.42 15.85
CA ASP A 1087 -7.47 -26.57 15.39
C ASP A 1087 -8.86 -26.16 14.88
N ILE A 1088 -9.36 -25.00 15.29
CA ILE A 1088 -10.70 -24.48 14.94
C ILE A 1088 -10.63 -23.47 13.78
N SER A 1089 -9.68 -22.53 13.85
CA SER A 1089 -9.54 -21.37 12.95
C SER A 1089 -8.10 -21.19 12.48
N ALA A 1090 -7.57 -22.21 11.80
CA ALA A 1090 -6.24 -22.15 11.19
C ALA A 1090 -6.16 -21.02 10.12
N GLY A 1091 -5.05 -20.29 10.06
CA GLY A 1091 -4.67 -19.39 8.94
C GLY A 1091 -5.37 -18.02 8.79
N ARG A 1092 -6.56 -17.80 9.37
CA ARG A 1092 -7.41 -16.63 9.02
C ARG A 1092 -7.09 -15.27 9.67
N ASP A 1093 -5.88 -15.02 10.15
CA ASP A 1093 -5.57 -13.80 10.92
C ASP A 1093 -4.44 -12.97 10.31
N VAL A 1094 -4.66 -11.66 10.19
CA VAL A 1094 -3.74 -10.64 9.66
C VAL A 1094 -2.47 -10.46 10.53
N GLY A 1095 -2.48 -10.92 11.79
CA GLY A 1095 -1.41 -10.71 12.77
C GLY A 1095 -0.25 -11.72 12.81
N ILE A 1096 0.00 -12.49 11.75
CA ILE A 1096 0.94 -13.64 11.79
C ILE A 1096 2.38 -13.26 12.19
N GLY A 1097 2.88 -12.11 11.75
CA GLY A 1097 4.22 -11.65 12.15
C GLY A 1097 4.38 -11.48 13.66
N ILE A 1098 3.33 -11.01 14.34
CA ILE A 1098 3.31 -10.86 15.80
C ILE A 1098 3.39 -12.22 16.47
N LYS A 1099 2.56 -13.18 16.02
CA LYS A 1099 2.55 -14.54 16.55
C LYS A 1099 3.88 -15.26 16.39
N LEU A 1100 4.54 -15.09 15.24
CA LEU A 1100 5.87 -15.65 15.01
C LEU A 1100 6.89 -15.08 16.01
N ASN A 1101 6.83 -13.77 16.31
CA ASN A 1101 7.67 -13.19 17.35
C ASN A 1101 7.37 -13.82 18.72
N SER A 1102 6.11 -13.92 19.12
CA SER A 1102 5.71 -14.53 20.39
C SER A 1102 6.14 -16.00 20.49
N LEU A 1103 6.04 -16.77 19.39
CA LEU A 1103 6.48 -18.16 19.31
C LEU A 1103 8.00 -18.29 19.44
N VAL A 1104 8.77 -17.44 18.75
CA VAL A 1104 10.25 -17.42 18.86
C VAL A 1104 10.68 -17.05 20.28
N GLU A 1105 10.07 -16.02 20.89
CA GLU A 1105 10.33 -15.64 22.28
C GLU A 1105 10.00 -16.77 23.27
N SER A 1106 8.98 -17.57 22.96
CA SER A 1106 8.54 -18.70 23.80
C SER A 1106 9.33 -19.99 23.58
N LEU A 1107 10.15 -20.05 22.52
CA LEU A 1107 10.89 -21.24 22.11
C LEU A 1107 11.81 -21.82 23.21
N PRO A 1108 12.55 -21.01 24.01
CA PRO A 1108 13.38 -21.54 25.10
C PRO A 1108 12.56 -22.14 26.24
N ALA A 1109 11.35 -21.64 26.47
CA ALA A 1109 10.50 -22.06 27.58
C ALA A 1109 9.69 -23.32 27.27
N ASN A 1110 9.24 -23.52 26.03
CA ASN A 1110 8.46 -24.69 25.64
C ASN A 1110 8.60 -25.03 24.14
N ARG A 1111 9.69 -25.73 23.80
CA ARG A 1111 10.02 -26.10 22.40
C ARG A 1111 8.90 -26.87 21.71
N ASP A 1112 8.38 -27.91 22.36
CA ASP A 1112 7.45 -28.86 21.72
C ASP A 1112 6.11 -28.19 21.37
N LEU A 1113 5.52 -27.41 22.29
CA LEU A 1113 4.29 -26.66 22.00
C LEU A 1113 4.50 -25.56 20.96
N VAL A 1114 5.67 -24.90 20.94
CA VAL A 1114 5.97 -23.88 19.94
C VAL A 1114 6.03 -24.48 18.53
N VAL A 1115 6.68 -25.64 18.38
CA VAL A 1115 6.75 -26.35 17.09
C VAL A 1115 5.38 -26.87 16.67
N GLU A 1116 4.56 -27.36 17.61
CA GLU A 1116 3.17 -27.76 17.34
C GLU A 1116 2.32 -26.57 16.85
N CYS A 1117 2.33 -25.46 17.58
CA CYS A 1117 1.61 -24.24 17.20
C CYS A 1117 2.08 -23.73 15.84
N PHE A 1118 3.38 -23.72 15.59
CA PHE A 1118 3.94 -23.31 14.31
C PHE A 1118 3.47 -24.23 13.17
N SER A 1119 3.54 -25.55 13.36
CA SER A 1119 3.09 -26.52 12.35
C SER A 1119 1.60 -26.37 12.01
N LYS A 1120 0.74 -26.20 13.03
CA LYS A 1120 -0.69 -25.94 12.84
C LYS A 1120 -0.97 -24.58 12.19
N LEU A 1121 -0.22 -23.54 12.58
CA LEU A 1121 -0.33 -22.20 12.01
C LEU A 1121 -0.01 -22.22 10.50
N ILE A 1122 1.10 -22.86 10.13
CA ILE A 1122 1.52 -23.00 8.74
C ILE A 1122 0.53 -23.86 7.93
N ARG A 1123 0.05 -24.98 8.48
CA ARG A 1123 -0.95 -25.83 7.81
C ARG A 1123 -2.25 -25.09 7.51
N GLY A 1124 -2.59 -24.10 8.32
CA GLY A 1124 -3.77 -23.26 8.12
C GLY A 1124 -3.65 -22.25 6.99
N LEU A 1125 -2.44 -21.97 6.51
CA LEU A 1125 -2.22 -21.02 5.44
C LEU A 1125 -2.74 -21.61 4.14
N GLU A 1126 -3.68 -20.92 3.49
CA GLU A 1126 -4.11 -21.29 2.15
C GLU A 1126 -3.11 -20.72 1.11
N LYS A 1127 -3.07 -21.32 -0.10
CA LYS A 1127 -2.26 -20.87 -1.26
C LYS A 1127 -2.45 -19.40 -1.65
N GLU A 1128 -3.44 -18.74 -1.07
CA GLU A 1128 -3.93 -17.40 -1.41
C GLU A 1128 -3.53 -16.33 -0.40
N ASP A 1129 -3.04 -16.74 0.78
CA ASP A 1129 -2.61 -15.80 1.80
C ASP A 1129 -1.20 -15.29 1.47
N TYR A 1130 -1.09 -14.08 0.91
CA TYR A 1130 0.19 -13.37 0.71
C TYR A 1130 0.78 -12.94 2.07
N ILE A 1131 1.21 -13.92 2.87
CA ILE A 1131 1.79 -13.69 4.18
C ILE A 1131 3.31 -13.67 4.07
N TYR A 1132 3.86 -12.50 4.36
CA TYR A 1132 5.29 -12.34 4.54
C TYR A 1132 5.74 -13.05 5.81
N LEU A 1133 6.17 -14.30 5.65
CA LEU A 1133 6.83 -15.06 6.71
C LEU A 1133 8.30 -14.62 6.77
N GLN A 1134 8.67 -13.96 7.86
CA GLN A 1134 10.03 -13.53 8.14
C GLN A 1134 10.96 -14.74 8.31
N THR A 1135 11.91 -14.89 7.39
CA THR A 1135 12.83 -16.04 7.34
C THR A 1135 13.64 -16.18 8.64
N ASP A 1136 14.05 -15.07 9.27
CA ASP A 1136 14.78 -15.03 10.53
C ASP A 1136 13.96 -15.50 11.74
N LYS A 1137 12.62 -15.47 11.66
CA LYS A 1137 11.72 -15.98 12.71
C LYS A 1137 11.36 -17.44 12.52
N VAL A 1138 11.18 -17.87 11.27
CA VAL A 1138 10.80 -19.24 10.92
C VAL A 1138 11.96 -20.22 11.09
N LYS A 1139 13.17 -19.86 10.62
CA LYS A 1139 14.34 -20.75 10.67
C LYS A 1139 14.67 -21.26 12.09
N PRO A 1140 14.66 -20.44 13.15
CA PRO A 1140 14.88 -20.93 14.52
C PRO A 1140 13.89 -22.01 14.97
N ILE A 1141 12.60 -21.84 14.68
CA ILE A 1141 11.55 -22.80 15.08
C ILE A 1141 11.74 -24.13 14.33
N LEU A 1142 11.94 -24.08 13.00
CA LEU A 1142 12.18 -25.27 12.20
C LEU A 1142 13.46 -26.01 12.63
N ARG A 1143 14.56 -25.28 12.88
CA ARG A 1143 15.80 -25.88 13.38
C ARG A 1143 15.58 -26.58 14.73
N ALA A 1144 14.96 -25.88 15.69
CA ALA A 1144 14.71 -26.46 17.01
C ALA A 1144 13.84 -27.73 16.94
N GLY A 1145 12.89 -27.78 16.01
CA GLY A 1145 12.05 -28.95 15.79
C GLY A 1145 12.75 -30.10 15.06
N LEU A 1146 13.43 -29.82 13.94
CA LEU A 1146 14.12 -30.83 13.11
C LEU A 1146 15.27 -31.52 13.87
N PHE A 1147 15.96 -30.78 14.74
CA PHE A 1147 17.03 -31.31 15.59
C PHE A 1147 16.53 -31.74 16.99
N SER A 1148 15.21 -31.87 17.18
CA SER A 1148 14.66 -32.35 18.45
C SER A 1148 14.91 -33.86 18.64
N VAL A 1149 15.20 -34.24 19.88
CA VAL A 1149 15.23 -35.66 20.30
C VAL A 1149 13.83 -36.26 20.45
N ASN A 1150 12.79 -35.42 20.54
CA ASN A 1150 11.40 -35.85 20.57
C ASN A 1150 10.90 -36.12 19.14
N ASP A 1151 10.57 -37.39 18.86
CA ASP A 1151 10.13 -37.84 17.54
C ASP A 1151 8.86 -37.12 17.06
N SER A 1152 7.89 -36.82 17.93
CA SER A 1152 6.67 -36.10 17.51
C SER A 1152 6.99 -34.68 17.06
N THR A 1153 7.88 -34.00 17.78
CA THR A 1153 8.32 -32.63 17.47
C THR A 1153 9.09 -32.60 16.15
N ARG A 1154 9.96 -33.59 15.91
CA ARG A 1154 10.68 -33.72 14.64
C ARG A 1154 9.73 -33.90 13.47
N VAL A 1155 8.74 -34.79 13.59
CA VAL A 1155 7.72 -35.03 12.55
C VAL A 1155 6.91 -33.77 12.25
N LEU A 1156 6.50 -33.02 13.27
CA LEU A 1156 5.74 -31.76 13.09
C LEU A 1156 6.57 -30.70 12.35
N ALA A 1157 7.87 -30.62 12.62
CA ALA A 1157 8.78 -29.70 11.94
C ALA A 1157 9.05 -30.11 10.49
N GLU A 1158 9.19 -31.42 10.22
CA GLU A 1158 9.27 -31.96 8.86
C GLU A 1158 8.01 -31.62 8.07
N GLN A 1159 6.82 -31.84 8.64
CA GLN A 1159 5.55 -31.49 8.01
C GLN A 1159 5.42 -29.99 7.72
N ALA A 1160 5.82 -29.13 8.66
CA ALA A 1160 5.78 -27.68 8.47
C ALA A 1160 6.73 -27.24 7.35
N ARG A 1161 7.95 -27.80 7.29
CA ARG A 1161 8.90 -27.54 6.19
C ARG A 1161 8.35 -27.99 4.85
N GLU A 1162 7.79 -29.20 4.77
CA GLU A 1162 7.18 -29.73 3.55
C GLU A 1162 6.03 -28.85 3.04
N HIS A 1163 5.20 -28.33 3.95
CA HIS A 1163 4.14 -27.39 3.59
C HIS A 1163 4.71 -26.08 3.01
N LEU A 1164 5.70 -25.47 3.66
CA LEU A 1164 6.35 -24.26 3.16
C LEU A 1164 6.99 -24.45 1.78
N LEU A 1165 7.62 -25.60 1.53
CA LEU A 1165 8.21 -25.92 0.23
C LEU A 1165 7.14 -26.07 -0.86
N ARG A 1166 5.99 -26.69 -0.55
CA ARG A 1166 4.84 -26.78 -1.48
C ARG A 1166 4.25 -25.43 -1.84
N GLU A 1167 4.36 -24.46 -0.94
CA GLU A 1167 4.02 -23.05 -1.14
C GLU A 1167 5.18 -22.24 -1.78
N ALA A 1168 6.16 -22.93 -2.37
CA ALA A 1168 7.30 -22.36 -3.09
C ALA A 1168 8.23 -21.45 -2.26
N ARG A 1169 8.28 -21.68 -0.95
CA ARG A 1169 9.19 -20.98 -0.01
C ARG A 1169 10.52 -21.73 0.10
N PHE A 1170 11.29 -21.70 -0.97
CA PHE A 1170 12.52 -22.48 -1.12
C PHE A 1170 13.67 -22.04 -0.18
N GLU A 1171 13.59 -20.86 0.44
CA GLU A 1171 14.55 -20.37 1.43
C GLU A 1171 14.64 -21.24 2.71
N PHE A 1172 13.72 -22.19 2.87
CA PHE A 1172 13.65 -23.16 3.97
C PHE A 1172 14.09 -24.58 3.58
N LEU A 1173 14.54 -24.79 2.34
CA LEU A 1173 15.05 -26.09 1.86
C LEU A 1173 16.36 -26.45 2.57
N ASP A 1174 17.32 -25.52 2.55
CA ASP A 1174 18.64 -25.68 3.17
C ASP A 1174 18.65 -24.99 4.55
N LEU A 1175 18.54 -25.78 5.62
CA LEU A 1175 18.68 -25.31 7.01
C LEU A 1175 20.00 -25.83 7.56
N ASP A 1176 21.02 -24.96 7.66
CA ASP A 1176 22.31 -25.35 8.25
C ASP A 1176 22.10 -26.00 9.62
N THR A 1177 22.84 -27.07 9.87
CA THR A 1177 23.04 -27.60 11.23
C THR A 1177 23.50 -26.45 12.12
N PRO A 1178 23.04 -26.37 13.39
CA PRO A 1178 23.69 -25.50 14.34
C PRO A 1178 25.19 -25.79 14.26
N GLY A 1179 26.00 -24.76 14.01
CA GLY A 1179 27.41 -24.87 14.36
C GLY A 1179 27.43 -25.15 15.85
N ASP A 1180 27.97 -26.32 16.22
CA ASP A 1180 28.22 -26.68 17.62
C ASP A 1180 29.05 -25.61 18.33
#